data_AF-A0A099SEV1-F1
#
_entry.id   AF-A0A099SEV1-F1
#
_cell.length_a   1.000
_cell.length_b   1.000
_cell.length_c   1.000
_cell.angle_alpha   90.00
_cell.angle_beta   90.00
_cell.angle_gamma   90.00
#
_symmetry.space_group_name_H-M   'P 1'
#
loop_
_entity.id
_entity.type
_entity.pdbx_description
1 polymer ?
#
loop_
_entity_poly.entity_id
_entity_poly.type
_entity_poly.pdbx_seq_one_letter_code
_entity_poly.pdbx_strand_id
1 'polypeptide(L)'
;MKGGVDQNSNYYGKGRESLRVEHCLCLDIIRDNVTKMWKRPYEKPLAYYTTHGPNHCYAVENLIYKLIPGFANLREEERFYLLASAWLHDIGMIRSVANELNMERHGSELNETEIREQHHNTSEKFIIEHYDQCGLDHKISNIDHTEDKQIIAKICKYHRRREDINECPDTLTVRNEEYRVQLLAAYLRLADALHMDSSRAPDYDYAICLAYDIPAEIKMHWIKSKLVLGIILDSRKHTITVSFRIPSPEQLKERNVDPKWISGKIDYIIKDVLDDLRSELSSVMHILAKGGLSYYLDIKVEKVTGYIERQILNDLLSMAINYDILRNPSASLLIDMVIMSIANISGYYLKEKEAPRQVSKISIEVIKSELKRFLEQLNDNLVKNRGCHFGLKKIADRCDALSKKYLQDDLAEFIKEINELYQSHFQRKYLVRESARNFLQMFDSRNNKIENVNRNDQAENTNDTEIDKNGNADQAENDEKELCHKSKTEKEENKKVYRFLLYGYSNMVIQALCGFRDSLISDEYKNESRKYNIYNTDFKKDFSKRFKIFVCDGQPKNQLSLGNEILYHDGFSYASELVEQNFVDIIMIPDIIAGNIIDKYCIDFVLMGANGFNDKEFRHSAGHDSIIRLIEKTDAKKTDTEKTSTKKTKKKPKVVLVVTSDKYQIDKMDEENRDQSKNTVNPCWPKESSGTGSNNKKISPEPNCDEIFECEGHREISGFRFWQPNNDSRRDNFWFVTNNEVDKIKDSILFFNPREDKVPIQNVDFMITNIGLFEKVKDSIEFREMVYKETSLFNQLNLIQKIEKSLGLLSNTTNHDCLAQIVIDLFDLLKDQRGEVKIATGREIIKLLFSFYQKRGIVQGIEKIFINNKLLKNRTDNSEEDLKDVPLTEVMRIDRDMIRALFDKEIVNLLPNNAKDKEEFKRYIDSMKEFLDSYEINFINSMSPSVSPL
;
A
#
# COMPACT_ATOMS: atom_id res chain seq x y z
N MET A 1 37.12 24.78 -16.99
CA MET A 1 36.56 26.11 -17.31
C MET A 1 36.55 26.95 -16.04
N LYS A 2 37.54 27.83 -15.85
CA LYS A 2 37.54 28.87 -14.81
C LYS A 2 37.47 30.21 -15.55
N GLY A 3 36.35 30.90 -15.41
CA GLY A 3 36.07 32.14 -16.16
C GLY A 3 34.58 32.42 -16.27
N GLY A 4 33.83 32.31 -15.17
CA GLY A 4 32.50 32.90 -15.04
C GLY A 4 32.65 34.12 -14.14
N VAL A 5 32.66 35.32 -14.71
CA VAL A 5 32.60 36.57 -13.96
C VAL A 5 31.23 36.61 -13.27
N ASP A 6 31.24 36.76 -11.96
CA ASP A 6 30.09 36.64 -11.07
C ASP A 6 29.08 37.78 -11.33
N GLN A 7 28.05 37.51 -12.14
CA GLN A 7 26.98 38.47 -12.46
C GLN A 7 26.20 38.91 -11.21
N ASN A 8 26.35 38.23 -10.06
CA ASN A 8 25.71 38.62 -8.80
C ASN A 8 26.33 39.87 -8.15
N SER A 9 27.59 40.22 -8.49
CA SER A 9 28.25 41.41 -7.94
C SER A 9 27.55 42.73 -8.31
N ASN A 10 26.84 42.77 -9.44
CA ASN A 10 26.17 43.98 -9.92
C ASN A 10 24.87 44.34 -9.17
N TYR A 11 24.22 43.39 -8.49
CA TYR A 11 22.97 43.68 -7.76
C TYR A 11 23.23 44.22 -6.35
N TYR A 12 24.32 43.78 -5.70
CA TYR A 12 24.72 44.24 -4.36
C TYR A 12 24.98 45.75 -4.31
N GLY A 13 25.59 46.32 -5.36
CA GLY A 13 25.88 47.75 -5.42
C GLY A 13 24.61 48.61 -5.45
N LYS A 14 23.63 48.23 -6.28
CA LYS A 14 22.43 49.04 -6.53
C LYS A 14 21.47 49.10 -5.34
N GLY A 15 21.40 48.05 -4.52
CA GLY A 15 20.58 48.06 -3.30
C GLY A 15 21.14 48.99 -2.23
N ARG A 16 22.47 48.94 -2.02
CA ARG A 16 23.19 49.77 -1.05
C ARG A 16 23.15 51.25 -1.39
N GLU A 17 23.24 51.61 -2.66
CA GLU A 17 23.15 53.01 -3.12
C GLU A 17 21.82 53.69 -2.73
N SER A 18 20.82 52.91 -2.35
CA SER A 18 19.48 53.40 -2.04
C SER A 18 19.23 53.70 -0.56
N LEU A 19 20.12 53.30 0.35
CA LEU A 19 20.03 53.53 1.80
C LEU A 19 20.98 54.66 2.24
N ARG A 20 20.63 55.41 3.29
CA ARG A 20 21.58 56.29 3.99
C ARG A 20 22.75 55.48 4.52
N VAL A 21 23.86 56.20 4.71
CA VAL A 21 25.11 55.64 5.23
C VAL A 21 24.88 54.99 6.59
N GLU A 22 24.07 55.60 7.46
CA GLU A 22 23.73 55.07 8.77
C GLU A 22 23.03 53.70 8.69
N HIS A 23 21.98 53.58 7.86
CA HIS A 23 21.27 52.32 7.64
C HIS A 23 22.16 51.25 7.01
N CYS A 24 23.02 51.62 6.07
CA CYS A 24 24.01 50.72 5.49
C CYS A 24 24.97 50.16 6.55
N LEU A 25 25.49 51.03 7.41
CA LEU A 25 26.42 50.63 8.48
C LEU A 25 25.72 49.73 9.51
N CYS A 26 24.50 50.08 9.94
CA CYS A 26 23.74 49.24 10.89
C CYS A 26 23.45 47.87 10.28
N LEU A 27 23.02 47.82 9.01
CA LEU A 27 22.77 46.57 8.31
C LEU A 27 24.04 45.71 8.25
N ASP A 28 25.20 46.30 7.96
CA ASP A 28 26.48 45.56 7.95
C ASP A 28 26.85 44.99 9.33
N ILE A 29 26.55 45.71 10.41
CA ILE A 29 26.72 45.19 11.77
C ILE A 29 25.77 44.00 12.02
N ILE A 30 24.50 44.11 11.62
CA ILE A 30 23.53 43.00 11.72
C ILE A 30 24.05 41.77 10.98
N ARG A 31 24.52 41.93 9.74
CA ARG A 31 25.09 40.86 8.92
C ARG A 31 26.27 40.19 9.63
N ASP A 32 27.18 40.99 10.16
CA ASP A 32 28.36 40.50 10.86
C ASP A 32 27.99 39.77 12.15
N ASN A 33 27.04 40.29 12.93
CA ASN A 33 26.60 39.69 14.18
C ASN A 33 25.88 38.36 13.95
N VAL A 34 24.92 38.31 13.01
CA VAL A 34 24.26 37.07 12.60
C VAL A 34 25.29 36.06 12.09
N THR A 35 26.25 36.49 11.27
CA THR A 35 27.32 35.62 10.78
C THR A 35 28.19 35.08 11.90
N LYS A 36 28.52 35.89 12.92
CA LYS A 36 29.28 35.45 14.10
C LYS A 36 28.48 34.44 14.93
N MET A 37 27.18 34.65 15.11
CA MET A 37 26.30 33.72 15.84
C MET A 37 26.27 32.35 15.18
N TRP A 38 26.07 32.29 13.86
CA TRP A 38 26.12 31.04 13.09
C TRP A 38 27.49 30.35 13.08
N LYS A 39 28.57 31.09 13.34
CA LYS A 39 29.95 30.58 13.37
C LYS A 39 30.47 30.25 14.78
N ARG A 40 29.64 30.33 15.82
CA ARG A 40 30.06 29.99 17.18
C ARG A 40 30.57 28.53 17.21
N PRO A 41 31.69 28.22 17.90
CA PRO A 41 32.36 26.90 17.82
C PRO A 41 31.50 25.69 18.23
N TYR A 42 30.46 25.93 19.03
CA TYR A 42 29.55 24.90 19.53
C TYR A 42 28.22 24.85 18.78
N GLU A 43 28.00 25.77 17.84
CA GLU A 43 26.77 25.83 17.08
C GLU A 43 26.78 24.73 16.01
N LYS A 44 25.92 23.73 16.20
CA LYS A 44 25.70 22.67 15.23
C LYS A 44 24.43 23.02 14.44
N PRO A 45 24.46 22.94 13.09
CA PRO A 45 23.23 22.98 12.32
C PRO A 45 22.22 21.98 12.89
N LEU A 46 20.93 22.34 12.91
CA LEU A 46 19.88 21.38 13.25
C LEU A 46 20.01 20.18 12.32
N ALA A 47 20.08 18.97 12.87
CA ALA A 47 20.33 17.80 12.06
C ALA A 47 19.24 17.63 11.01
N TYR A 48 19.63 17.11 9.84
CA TYR A 48 18.75 16.78 8.73
C TYR A 48 18.12 17.97 7.99
N TYR A 49 18.04 19.17 8.55
CA TYR A 49 17.42 20.31 7.88
C TYR A 49 18.35 20.99 6.88
N THR A 50 17.76 21.60 5.84
CA THR A 50 18.49 22.44 4.87
C THR A 50 19.21 23.59 5.57
N THR A 51 20.19 24.22 4.92
CA THR A 51 20.99 25.26 5.58
C THR A 51 20.19 26.56 5.75
N HIS A 52 20.17 27.11 6.98
CA HIS A 52 19.54 28.40 7.33
C HIS A 52 20.58 29.47 7.71
N GLY A 53 21.87 29.24 7.39
CA GLY A 53 22.98 30.14 7.73
C GLY A 53 23.10 31.38 6.83
N PRO A 54 24.23 32.10 6.89
CA PRO A 54 24.41 33.38 6.18
C PRO A 54 24.15 33.32 4.66
N ASN A 55 24.49 32.21 4.00
CA ASN A 55 24.21 32.02 2.57
C ASN A 55 22.70 32.07 2.25
N HIS A 56 21.87 31.54 3.15
CA HIS A 56 20.42 31.63 3.03
C HIS A 56 19.94 33.07 3.17
N CYS A 57 20.42 33.79 4.19
CA CYS A 57 20.08 35.20 4.40
C CYS A 57 20.43 36.03 3.15
N TYR A 58 21.62 35.82 2.59
CA TYR A 58 22.04 36.45 1.33
C TYR A 58 21.13 36.11 0.14
N ALA A 59 20.70 34.85 0.02
CA ALA A 59 19.82 34.43 -1.06
C ALA A 59 18.42 35.05 -0.94
N VAL A 60 17.87 35.11 0.28
CA VAL A 60 16.58 35.78 0.58
C VAL A 60 16.68 37.28 0.30
N GLU A 61 17.76 37.92 0.73
CA GLU A 61 18.03 39.33 0.42
C GLU A 61 18.08 39.58 -1.11
N ASN A 62 18.76 38.69 -1.85
CA ASN A 62 18.82 38.72 -3.30
C ASN A 62 17.43 38.53 -3.96
N LEU A 63 16.59 37.68 -3.39
CA LEU A 63 15.22 37.49 -3.86
C LEU A 63 14.36 38.72 -3.58
N ILE A 64 14.55 39.41 -2.46
CA ILE A 64 13.88 40.69 -2.16
C ILE A 64 14.21 41.73 -3.24
N TYR A 65 15.49 41.88 -3.63
CA TYR A 65 15.87 42.80 -4.71
C TYR A 65 15.19 42.48 -6.05
N LYS A 66 14.95 41.20 -6.34
CA LYS A 66 14.27 40.75 -7.56
C LYS A 66 12.74 40.87 -7.47
N LEU A 67 12.17 40.65 -6.28
CA LEU A 67 10.75 40.82 -6.01
C LEU A 67 10.34 42.29 -6.09
N ILE A 68 11.21 43.21 -5.66
CA ILE A 68 10.94 44.65 -5.64
C ILE A 68 12.02 45.39 -6.44
N PRO A 69 12.04 45.30 -7.78
CA PRO A 69 13.07 45.93 -8.59
C PRO A 69 13.18 47.44 -8.32
N GLY A 70 14.36 47.87 -7.86
CA GLY A 70 14.65 49.27 -7.55
C GLY A 70 13.99 49.81 -6.27
N PHE A 71 13.31 48.95 -5.49
CA PHE A 71 12.53 49.34 -4.30
C PHE A 71 11.62 50.55 -4.50
N ALA A 72 11.12 50.73 -5.73
CA ALA A 72 10.27 51.87 -6.05
C ALA A 72 9.11 51.93 -5.05
N ASN A 73 8.83 53.10 -4.48
CA ASN A 73 7.75 53.36 -3.52
C ASN A 73 7.89 52.70 -2.13
N LEU A 74 9.03 52.10 -1.77
CA LEU A 74 9.37 51.84 -0.36
C LEU A 74 10.15 53.02 0.21
N ARG A 75 9.79 53.43 1.43
CA ARG A 75 10.62 54.38 2.18
C ARG A 75 11.97 53.76 2.50
N GLU A 76 12.91 54.62 2.83
CA GLU A 76 14.29 54.20 3.11
C GLU A 76 14.35 53.27 4.33
N GLU A 77 13.61 53.62 5.38
CA GLU A 77 13.48 52.85 6.61
C GLU A 77 12.78 51.51 6.36
N GLU A 78 11.73 51.48 5.52
CA GLU A 78 11.05 50.22 5.14
C GLU A 78 12.00 49.27 4.39
N ARG A 79 12.87 49.81 3.53
CA ARG A 79 13.93 49.03 2.88
C ARG A 79 14.91 48.48 3.91
N PHE A 80 15.35 49.31 4.85
CA PHE A 80 16.23 48.87 5.94
C PHE A 80 15.58 47.76 6.77
N TYR A 81 14.33 47.92 7.22
CA TYR A 81 13.61 46.92 8.01
C TYR A 81 13.46 45.59 7.28
N LEU A 82 13.10 45.62 5.99
CA LEU A 82 12.95 44.42 5.19
C LEU A 82 14.29 43.68 5.01
N LEU A 83 15.37 44.43 4.71
CA LEU A 83 16.70 43.85 4.54
C LEU A 83 17.27 43.33 5.87
N ALA A 84 17.10 44.04 6.97
CA ALA A 84 17.47 43.57 8.30
C ALA A 84 16.70 42.29 8.67
N SER A 85 15.41 42.24 8.38
CA SER A 85 14.57 41.07 8.65
C SER A 85 15.01 39.85 7.82
N ALA A 86 15.49 40.03 6.59
CA ALA A 86 16.06 38.93 5.78
C ALA A 86 17.24 38.21 6.49
N TRP A 87 17.94 38.90 7.37
CA TRP A 87 19.04 38.34 8.16
C TRP A 87 18.64 37.80 9.51
N LEU A 88 17.56 38.35 10.09
CA LEU A 88 17.12 38.03 11.45
C LEU A 88 15.96 37.04 11.51
N HIS A 89 15.26 36.76 10.40
CA HIS A 89 14.04 35.94 10.40
C HIS A 89 14.25 34.52 10.96
N ASP A 90 15.39 33.92 10.66
CA ASP A 90 15.77 32.58 11.07
C ASP A 90 16.74 32.55 12.27
N ILE A 91 16.96 33.68 12.97
CA ILE A 91 17.89 33.70 14.12
C ILE A 91 17.46 32.72 15.23
N GLY A 92 16.16 32.49 15.39
CA GLY A 92 15.59 31.49 16.29
C GLY A 92 15.86 30.03 15.89
N MET A 93 16.42 29.76 14.71
CA MET A 93 16.89 28.43 14.30
C MET A 93 18.26 28.08 14.91
N ILE A 94 18.98 29.07 15.44
CA ILE A 94 20.26 28.88 16.13
C ILE A 94 19.96 28.23 17.49
N ARG A 95 20.55 27.06 17.76
CA ARG A 95 20.28 26.26 18.97
C ARG A 95 20.62 27.03 20.23
N SER A 96 21.75 27.75 20.24
CA SER A 96 22.12 28.57 21.39
C SER A 96 21.08 29.66 21.68
N VAL A 97 20.55 30.33 20.66
CA VAL A 97 19.49 31.34 20.78
C VAL A 97 18.18 30.73 21.28
N ALA A 98 17.77 29.61 20.70
CA ALA A 98 16.53 28.94 21.09
C ALA A 98 16.57 28.41 22.52
N ASN A 99 17.70 27.82 22.93
CA ASN A 99 17.86 27.27 24.28
C ASN A 99 18.04 28.36 25.33
N GLU A 100 18.73 29.47 25.04
CA GLU A 100 18.84 30.62 25.95
C GLU A 100 17.45 31.10 26.38
N LEU A 101 16.58 31.39 25.42
CA LEU A 101 15.23 31.86 25.69
C LEU A 101 14.30 30.79 26.32
N ASN A 102 14.48 29.52 25.97
CA ASN A 102 13.63 28.45 26.50
C ASN A 102 14.05 28.02 27.91
N MET A 103 15.35 27.98 28.22
CA MET A 103 15.86 27.65 29.55
C MET A 103 15.41 28.68 30.58
N GLU A 104 15.40 29.97 30.23
CA GLU A 104 14.90 31.03 31.10
C GLU A 104 13.42 30.88 31.47
N ARG A 105 12.62 30.25 30.60
CA ARG A 105 11.15 30.14 30.77
C ARG A 105 10.68 28.80 31.32
N HIS A 106 11.27 27.72 30.84
CA HIS A 106 10.76 26.36 31.04
C HIS A 106 11.78 25.41 31.68
N GLY A 107 13.05 25.83 31.82
CA GLY A 107 14.09 25.03 32.46
C GLY A 107 14.52 23.78 31.70
N SER A 108 14.21 23.68 30.39
CA SER A 108 14.62 22.58 29.53
C SER A 108 15.15 23.07 28.18
N GLU A 109 16.02 22.29 27.54
CA GLU A 109 16.43 22.53 26.14
C GLU A 109 15.33 22.09 25.18
N LEU A 110 15.23 22.76 24.03
CA LEU A 110 14.34 22.34 22.96
C LEU A 110 15.03 21.29 22.07
N ASN A 111 14.28 20.30 21.62
CA ASN A 111 14.74 19.39 20.58
C ASN A 111 14.70 20.08 19.20
N GLU A 112 15.34 19.48 18.20
CA GLU A 112 15.49 20.09 16.87
C GLU A 112 14.16 20.36 16.14
N THR A 113 13.18 19.49 16.36
CA THR A 113 11.82 19.67 15.83
C THR A 113 11.16 20.86 16.50
N GLU A 114 11.23 20.96 17.84
CA GLU A 114 10.67 22.09 18.59
C GLU A 114 11.32 23.42 18.21
N ILE A 115 12.65 23.46 18.05
CA ILE A 115 13.38 24.64 17.57
C ILE A 115 12.82 25.07 16.21
N ARG A 116 12.71 24.14 15.25
CA ARG A 116 12.15 24.43 13.93
C ARG A 116 10.68 24.85 13.98
N GLU A 117 9.89 24.29 14.87
CA GLU A 117 8.48 24.66 14.97
C GLU A 117 8.28 26.05 15.59
N GLN A 118 9.15 26.43 16.54
CA GLN A 118 9.03 27.69 17.29
C GLN A 118 9.94 28.82 16.81
N HIS A 119 10.85 28.59 15.84
CA HIS A 119 11.90 29.56 15.48
C HIS A 119 11.39 30.97 15.18
N HIS A 120 10.26 31.15 14.48
CA HIS A 120 9.69 32.47 14.21
C HIS A 120 9.29 33.23 15.49
N ASN A 121 8.74 32.54 16.49
CA ASN A 121 8.43 33.12 17.80
C ASN A 121 9.72 33.38 18.61
N THR A 122 10.69 32.48 18.51
CA THR A 122 12.02 32.66 19.12
C THR A 122 12.75 33.85 18.52
N SER A 123 12.74 34.02 17.20
CA SER A 123 13.31 35.15 16.47
C SER A 123 12.68 36.46 16.94
N GLU A 124 11.34 36.54 16.98
CA GLU A 124 10.64 37.73 17.48
C GLU A 124 11.10 38.13 18.88
N LYS A 125 11.10 37.17 19.82
CA LYS A 125 11.50 37.41 21.21
C LYS A 125 12.95 37.83 21.31
N PHE A 126 13.85 37.10 20.64
CA PHE A 126 15.28 37.38 20.69
C PHE A 126 15.60 38.78 20.15
N ILE A 127 14.96 39.19 19.06
CA ILE A 127 15.13 40.55 18.51
C ILE A 127 14.63 41.61 19.49
N ILE A 128 13.57 41.35 20.28
CA ILE A 128 13.05 42.32 21.24
C ILE A 128 13.92 42.41 22.51
N GLU A 129 14.31 41.26 23.05
CA GLU A 129 14.99 41.09 24.34
C GLU A 129 16.51 41.30 24.22
N HIS A 130 17.11 40.94 23.08
CA HIS A 130 18.57 40.97 22.82
C HIS A 130 18.92 41.76 21.53
N TYR A 131 18.21 42.85 21.27
CA TYR A 131 18.41 43.71 20.08
C TYR A 131 19.85 44.23 19.93
N ASP A 132 20.57 44.39 21.04
CA ASP A 132 21.99 44.75 21.10
C ASP A 132 22.87 43.67 20.44
N GLN A 133 22.60 42.40 20.76
CA GLN A 133 23.32 41.29 20.13
C GLN A 133 22.99 41.18 18.63
N CYS A 134 21.81 41.62 18.21
CA CYS A 134 21.44 41.74 16.80
C CYS A 134 22.15 42.89 16.09
N GLY A 135 22.76 43.85 16.81
CA GLY A 135 23.41 45.03 16.24
C GLY A 135 22.50 46.26 16.09
N LEU A 136 21.35 46.29 16.78
CA LEU A 136 20.38 47.39 16.73
C LEU A 136 20.57 48.45 17.83
N ASP A 137 21.52 48.25 18.77
CA ASP A 137 21.85 49.19 19.86
C ASP A 137 22.87 50.26 19.46
N HIS A 138 23.53 50.10 18.32
CA HIS A 138 24.54 51.03 17.86
C HIS A 138 23.92 52.38 17.48
N LYS A 139 24.28 53.42 18.24
CA LYS A 139 24.08 54.82 17.81
C LYS A 139 25.06 55.14 16.70
N ILE A 140 24.62 54.93 15.46
CA ILE A 140 25.36 55.34 14.27
C ILE A 140 24.86 56.74 13.92
N SER A 141 25.72 57.74 14.14
CA SER A 141 25.36 59.15 14.02
C SER A 141 24.21 59.53 14.98
N ASN A 142 23.19 60.26 14.49
CA ASN A 142 22.04 60.76 15.26
C ASN A 142 20.80 59.84 15.20
N ILE A 143 20.94 58.59 14.72
CA ILE A 143 19.82 57.66 14.58
C ILE A 143 19.94 56.56 15.64
N ASP A 144 18.88 56.35 16.43
CA ASP A 144 18.81 55.33 17.48
C ASP A 144 17.91 54.17 17.05
N HIS A 145 18.50 53.08 16.58
CA HIS A 145 17.79 51.90 16.05
C HIS A 145 17.05 51.06 17.10
N THR A 146 17.11 51.43 18.39
CA THR A 146 16.44 50.68 19.48
C THR A 146 14.93 50.57 19.29
N GLU A 147 14.29 51.59 18.72
CA GLU A 147 12.83 51.59 18.47
C GLU A 147 12.44 50.70 17.26
N ASP A 148 13.38 50.42 16.36
CA ASP A 148 13.13 49.68 15.11
C ASP A 148 12.92 48.18 15.35
N LYS A 149 13.38 47.66 16.51
CA LYS A 149 13.32 46.23 16.86
C LYS A 149 11.91 45.65 16.83
N GLN A 150 10.88 46.45 17.17
CA GLN A 150 9.50 45.98 17.17
C GLN A 150 8.99 45.68 15.76
N ILE A 151 9.34 46.53 14.79
CA ILE A 151 8.97 46.34 13.38
C ILE A 151 9.68 45.10 12.84
N ILE A 152 10.99 45.03 13.01
CA ILE A 152 11.81 43.90 12.50
C ILE A 152 11.35 42.57 13.13
N ALA A 153 11.11 42.54 14.45
CA ALA A 153 10.62 41.36 15.14
C ALA A 153 9.27 40.87 14.60
N LYS A 154 8.33 41.80 14.33
CA LYS A 154 7.02 41.44 13.76
C LYS A 154 7.13 40.94 12.33
N ILE A 155 7.94 41.56 11.49
CA ILE A 155 8.23 41.06 10.13
C ILE A 155 8.78 39.64 10.21
N CYS A 156 9.73 39.39 11.13
CA CYS A 156 10.32 38.08 11.36
C CYS A 156 9.35 37.07 11.96
N LYS A 157 8.35 37.45 12.75
CA LYS A 157 7.33 36.51 13.23
C LYS A 157 6.45 36.01 12.08
N TYR A 158 5.90 36.96 11.31
CA TYR A 158 4.88 36.68 10.29
C TYR A 158 5.46 36.17 8.97
N HIS A 159 6.78 35.97 8.86
CA HIS A 159 7.38 35.30 7.70
C HIS A 159 6.94 33.84 7.58
N ARG A 160 6.55 33.20 8.70
CA ARG A 160 6.27 31.77 8.74
C ARG A 160 4.87 31.44 8.27
N ARG A 161 4.71 30.35 7.49
CA ARG A 161 3.42 29.88 6.97
C ARG A 161 2.32 29.71 8.02
N ARG A 162 2.70 29.23 9.21
CA ARG A 162 1.78 28.91 10.31
C ARG A 162 1.13 30.15 10.94
N GLU A 163 1.77 31.31 10.81
CA GLU A 163 1.19 32.56 11.27
C GLU A 163 0.23 33.09 10.19
N ASP A 164 -0.99 33.44 10.60
CA ASP A 164 -1.92 34.12 9.70
C ASP A 164 -1.39 35.54 9.46
N ILE A 165 -0.98 35.81 8.22
CA ILE A 165 -0.43 37.10 7.86
C ILE A 165 -1.45 38.24 7.99
N ASN A 166 -2.74 37.93 8.01
CA ASN A 166 -3.81 38.93 8.24
C ASN A 166 -3.87 39.38 9.70
N GLU A 167 -3.28 38.62 10.63
CA GLU A 167 -3.11 39.05 12.02
C GLU A 167 -1.88 39.94 12.22
N CYS A 168 -1.01 40.04 11.21
CA CYS A 168 0.09 40.99 11.22
C CYS A 168 -0.46 42.42 11.12
N PRO A 169 -0.04 43.35 12.01
CA PRO A 169 -0.48 44.74 11.95
C PRO A 169 -0.22 45.36 10.57
N ASP A 170 -1.27 45.94 9.96
CA ASP A 170 -1.17 46.66 8.68
C ASP A 170 -0.02 47.68 8.72
N THR A 171 0.03 48.48 9.78
CA THR A 171 1.08 49.45 10.06
C THR A 171 1.54 49.42 11.52
N LEU A 172 2.77 49.88 11.78
CA LEU A 172 3.26 50.22 13.13
C LEU A 172 3.91 51.61 13.12
N THR A 173 3.68 52.39 14.17
CA THR A 173 4.25 53.72 14.32
C THR A 173 5.57 53.67 15.07
N VAL A 174 6.66 54.15 14.46
CA VAL A 174 7.97 54.33 15.10
C VAL A 174 8.47 55.74 14.77
N ARG A 175 8.97 56.48 15.77
CA ARG A 175 9.39 57.89 15.64
C ARG A 175 8.34 58.80 14.96
N ASN A 176 7.06 58.63 15.31
CA ASN A 176 5.92 59.34 14.72
C ASN A 176 5.69 59.10 13.21
N GLU A 177 6.28 58.06 12.64
CA GLU A 177 6.01 57.62 11.28
C GLU A 177 5.38 56.23 11.28
N GLU A 178 4.36 56.01 10.46
CA GLU A 178 3.71 54.70 10.30
C GLU A 178 4.40 53.89 9.21
N TYR A 179 4.76 52.63 9.47
CA TYR A 179 5.43 51.71 8.53
C TYR A 179 4.58 50.51 8.18
N ARG A 180 4.56 50.09 6.92
CA ARG A 180 3.66 49.03 6.38
C ARG A 180 4.14 47.61 6.74
N VAL A 181 4.11 47.25 8.01
CA VAL A 181 4.71 46.01 8.54
C VAL A 181 4.15 44.75 7.88
N GLN A 182 2.83 44.65 7.69
CA GLN A 182 2.20 43.52 6.99
C GLN A 182 2.70 43.36 5.55
N LEU A 183 2.91 44.46 4.82
CA LEU A 183 3.45 44.43 3.47
C LEU A 183 4.91 43.92 3.45
N LEU A 184 5.73 44.37 4.39
CA LEU A 184 7.13 43.92 4.49
C LEU A 184 7.22 42.45 4.89
N ALA A 185 6.38 42.00 5.82
CA ALA A 185 6.25 40.57 6.18
C ALA A 185 5.84 39.71 4.97
N ALA A 186 4.89 40.20 4.16
CA ALA A 186 4.46 39.51 2.94
C ALA A 186 5.59 39.31 1.93
N TYR A 187 6.44 40.32 1.72
CA TYR A 187 7.62 40.19 0.86
C TYR A 187 8.66 39.24 1.42
N LEU A 188 8.96 39.32 2.72
CA LEU A 188 9.92 38.42 3.35
C LEU A 188 9.44 36.96 3.26
N ARG A 189 8.17 36.71 3.57
CA ARG A 189 7.54 35.38 3.48
C ARG A 189 7.65 34.79 2.07
N LEU A 190 7.34 35.59 1.05
CA LEU A 190 7.46 35.15 -0.33
C LEU A 190 8.93 34.95 -0.73
N ALA A 191 9.85 35.81 -0.30
CA ALA A 191 11.27 35.68 -0.59
C ALA A 191 11.89 34.42 0.03
N ASP A 192 11.57 34.09 1.28
CA ASP A 192 12.01 32.85 1.94
C ASP A 192 11.44 31.62 1.22
N ALA A 193 10.14 31.61 0.92
CA ALA A 193 9.49 30.51 0.20
C ALA A 193 10.12 30.26 -1.19
N LEU A 194 10.57 31.31 -1.87
CA LEU A 194 11.24 31.22 -3.17
C LEU A 194 12.71 30.78 -3.06
N HIS A 195 13.34 30.76 -1.87
CA HIS A 195 14.69 30.22 -1.72
C HIS A 195 14.67 28.69 -1.59
N MET A 196 14.35 28.05 -2.71
CA MET A 196 14.23 26.59 -2.81
C MET A 196 15.07 25.97 -3.92
N ASP A 197 16.01 26.71 -4.51
CA ASP A 197 16.92 26.12 -5.49
C ASP A 197 18.04 25.32 -4.83
N SER A 198 18.90 24.71 -5.65
CA SER A 198 20.02 23.88 -5.18
C SER A 198 20.99 24.57 -4.20
N SER A 199 21.02 25.91 -4.12
CA SER A 199 21.84 26.64 -3.14
C SER A 199 21.32 26.52 -1.69
N ARG A 200 20.02 26.26 -1.50
CA ARG A 200 19.41 25.93 -0.20
C ARG A 200 19.81 24.54 0.31
N ALA A 201 20.29 23.68 -0.58
CA ALA A 201 20.65 22.31 -0.30
C ALA A 201 22.07 22.02 -0.83
N PRO A 202 23.15 22.50 -0.19
CA PRO A 202 24.52 22.22 -0.66
C PRO A 202 24.83 20.71 -0.70
N ASP A 203 25.63 20.26 -1.68
CA ASP A 203 25.99 18.83 -1.85
C ASP A 203 26.67 18.25 -0.61
N TYR A 204 27.58 19.02 0.00
CA TYR A 204 28.34 18.59 1.17
C TYR A 204 27.43 18.33 2.39
N ASP A 205 26.52 19.26 2.68
CA ASP A 205 25.60 19.15 3.82
C ASP A 205 24.58 18.02 3.61
N TYR A 206 24.13 17.83 2.36
CA TYR A 206 23.27 16.71 2.01
C TYR A 206 23.98 15.36 2.21
N ALA A 207 25.24 15.25 1.80
CA ALA A 207 26.04 14.05 2.00
C ALA A 207 26.25 13.73 3.49
N ILE A 208 26.44 14.76 4.33
CA ILE A 208 26.46 14.60 5.79
C ILE A 208 25.12 14.06 6.29
N CYS A 209 23.99 14.65 5.88
CA CYS A 209 22.67 14.20 6.29
C CYS A 209 22.39 12.74 5.89
N LEU A 210 22.82 12.34 4.68
CA LEU A 210 22.73 10.96 4.23
C LEU A 210 23.55 10.01 5.10
N ALA A 211 24.74 10.42 5.56
CA ALA A 211 25.58 9.62 6.45
C ALA A 211 24.96 9.41 7.84
N TYR A 212 24.07 10.31 8.28
CA TYR A 212 23.35 10.25 9.55
C TYR A 212 21.93 9.68 9.44
N ASP A 213 21.61 9.02 8.34
CA ASP A 213 20.30 8.37 8.12
C ASP A 213 19.12 9.35 8.17
N ILE A 214 19.14 10.36 7.29
CA ILE A 214 18.06 11.37 7.19
C ILE A 214 16.66 10.74 7.02
N PRO A 215 15.66 11.16 7.83
CA PRO A 215 14.27 10.73 7.66
C PRO A 215 13.70 11.05 6.28
N ALA A 216 12.79 10.21 5.77
CA ALA A 216 12.28 10.28 4.40
C ALA A 216 11.54 11.60 4.10
N GLU A 217 10.80 12.10 5.07
CA GLU A 217 10.04 13.36 5.01
C GLU A 217 11.00 14.55 4.85
N ILE A 218 12.11 14.52 5.58
CA ILE A 218 13.13 15.57 5.51
C ILE A 218 13.93 15.44 4.22
N LYS A 219 14.26 14.22 3.79
CA LYS A 219 14.90 13.92 2.51
C LYS A 219 14.11 14.47 1.32
N MET A 220 12.78 14.47 1.38
CA MET A 220 11.92 15.11 0.37
C MET A 220 12.25 16.58 0.20
N HIS A 221 12.44 17.33 1.30
CA HIS A 221 12.79 18.75 1.21
C HIS A 221 14.13 18.98 0.52
N TRP A 222 15.13 18.13 0.76
CA TRP A 222 16.40 18.19 0.03
C TRP A 222 16.24 17.91 -1.46
N ILE A 223 15.50 16.85 -1.81
CA ILE A 223 15.28 16.45 -3.21
C ILE A 223 14.48 17.52 -3.97
N LYS A 224 13.44 18.11 -3.35
CA LYS A 224 12.73 19.28 -3.89
C LYS A 224 13.73 20.37 -4.29
N SER A 225 14.62 20.77 -3.37
CA SER A 225 15.58 21.83 -3.66
C SER A 225 16.61 21.46 -4.72
N LYS A 226 17.03 20.20 -4.77
CA LYS A 226 17.95 19.71 -5.81
C LYS A 226 17.33 19.66 -7.21
N LEU A 227 16.01 19.48 -7.30
CA LEU A 227 15.29 19.48 -8.57
C LEU A 227 15.06 20.90 -9.10
N VAL A 228 14.93 21.90 -8.23
CA VAL A 228 14.76 23.29 -8.66
C VAL A 228 16.10 23.85 -9.16
N LEU A 229 16.15 24.14 -10.46
CA LEU A 229 17.32 24.70 -11.13
C LEU A 229 17.46 26.20 -10.84
N GLY A 230 16.33 26.90 -10.76
CA GLY A 230 16.30 28.32 -10.49
C GLY A 230 14.89 28.91 -10.63
N ILE A 231 14.76 30.16 -10.17
CA ILE A 231 13.51 30.92 -10.18
C ILE A 231 13.73 32.24 -10.90
N ILE A 232 12.82 32.54 -11.83
CA ILE A 232 12.80 33.78 -12.61
C ILE A 232 11.55 34.57 -12.24
N LEU A 233 11.74 35.82 -11.84
CA LEU A 233 10.67 36.74 -11.47
C LEU A 233 10.47 37.77 -12.58
N ASP A 234 9.28 37.80 -13.17
CA ASP A 234 8.89 38.80 -14.19
C ASP A 234 7.81 39.70 -13.59
N SER A 235 8.23 40.81 -13.00
CA SER A 235 7.31 41.79 -12.38
C SER A 235 6.42 42.51 -13.39
N ARG A 236 6.79 42.55 -14.68
CA ARG A 236 5.98 43.17 -15.74
C ARG A 236 4.84 42.26 -16.17
N LYS A 237 5.06 40.94 -16.16
CA LYS A 237 4.03 39.94 -16.47
C LYS A 237 3.29 39.45 -15.23
N HIS A 238 3.72 39.84 -14.03
CA HIS A 238 3.19 39.34 -12.76
C HIS A 238 3.31 37.80 -12.63
N THR A 239 4.40 37.22 -13.13
CA THR A 239 4.61 35.76 -13.14
C THR A 239 5.92 35.36 -12.46
N ILE A 240 5.86 34.25 -11.73
CA ILE A 240 7.02 33.53 -11.20
C ILE A 240 7.24 32.29 -12.07
N THR A 241 8.42 32.11 -12.66
CA THR A 241 8.76 30.89 -13.40
C THR A 241 9.72 30.05 -12.57
N VAL A 242 9.36 28.79 -12.32
CA VAL A 242 10.18 27.82 -11.60
C VAL A 242 10.71 26.80 -12.62
N SER A 243 12.02 26.76 -12.80
CA SER A 243 12.67 25.82 -13.71
C SER A 243 13.15 24.59 -12.94
N PHE A 244 12.78 23.40 -13.39
CA PHE A 244 13.14 22.12 -12.80
C PHE A 244 14.12 21.36 -13.67
N ARG A 245 15.09 20.68 -13.04
CA ARG A 245 15.99 19.73 -13.69
C ARG A 245 15.37 18.33 -13.64
N ILE A 246 15.17 17.72 -14.81
CA ILE A 246 14.70 16.33 -14.95
C ILE A 246 15.81 15.45 -15.56
N PRO A 247 15.92 14.18 -15.14
CA PRO A 247 16.99 13.30 -15.61
C PRO A 247 16.86 13.02 -17.11
N SER A 248 17.99 12.92 -17.80
CA SER A 248 17.95 12.60 -19.23
C SER A 248 17.53 11.16 -19.48
N PRO A 249 16.84 10.86 -20.61
CA PRO A 249 16.48 9.49 -20.97
C PRO A 249 17.69 8.54 -21.01
N GLU A 250 18.88 9.04 -21.35
CA GLU A 250 20.14 8.29 -21.37
C GLU A 250 20.54 7.88 -19.95
N GLN A 251 20.52 8.81 -18.98
CA GLN A 251 20.80 8.49 -17.57
C GLN A 251 19.85 7.43 -17.01
N LEU A 252 18.58 7.47 -17.42
CA LEU A 252 17.56 6.51 -16.99
C LEU A 252 17.77 5.13 -17.64
N LYS A 253 18.12 5.10 -18.94
CA LYS A 253 18.48 3.87 -19.65
C LYS A 253 19.69 3.18 -19.02
N GLU A 254 20.71 3.94 -18.61
CA GLU A 254 21.88 3.40 -17.88
C GLU A 254 21.49 2.71 -16.58
N ARG A 255 20.32 3.07 -16.01
CA ARG A 255 19.78 2.48 -14.78
C ARG A 255 18.71 1.42 -15.01
N ASN A 256 18.41 1.09 -16.27
CA ASN A 256 17.27 0.26 -16.65
C ASN A 256 15.93 0.77 -16.08
N VAL A 257 15.78 2.10 -15.95
CA VAL A 257 14.53 2.73 -15.51
C VAL A 257 13.76 3.20 -16.74
N ASP A 258 12.47 2.86 -16.82
CA ASP A 258 11.60 3.37 -17.87
C ASP A 258 11.39 4.90 -17.71
N PRO A 259 11.79 5.72 -18.69
CA PRO A 259 11.59 7.16 -18.65
C PRO A 259 10.14 7.59 -18.47
N LYS A 260 9.17 6.84 -19.04
CA LYS A 260 7.76 7.19 -18.90
C LYS A 260 7.29 7.04 -17.46
N TRP A 261 7.60 5.91 -16.84
CA TRP A 261 7.23 5.64 -15.45
C TRP A 261 7.78 6.71 -14.50
N ILE A 262 9.09 7.00 -14.56
CA ILE A 262 9.71 7.95 -13.62
C ILE A 262 9.27 9.39 -13.89
N SER A 263 9.02 9.78 -15.15
CA SER A 263 8.55 11.13 -15.49
C SER A 263 7.25 11.48 -14.76
N GLY A 264 6.28 10.55 -14.72
CA GLY A 264 5.03 10.77 -13.98
C GLY A 264 5.21 10.91 -12.48
N LYS A 265 6.25 10.31 -11.89
CA LYS A 265 6.56 10.42 -10.45
C LYS A 265 7.32 11.70 -10.13
N ILE A 266 8.24 12.10 -10.99
CA ILE A 266 8.93 13.39 -10.85
C ILE A 266 7.92 14.54 -11.00
N ASP A 267 6.97 14.41 -11.92
CA ASP A 267 5.90 15.38 -12.10
C ASP A 267 5.06 15.57 -10.84
N TYR A 268 4.89 14.53 -10.03
CA TYR A 268 4.26 14.64 -8.72
C TYR A 268 5.09 15.49 -7.75
N ILE A 269 6.41 15.26 -7.68
CA ILE A 269 7.30 16.04 -6.81
C ILE A 269 7.34 17.51 -7.27
N ILE A 270 7.40 17.74 -8.60
CA ILE A 270 7.31 19.07 -9.20
C ILE A 270 5.99 19.74 -8.79
N LYS A 271 4.87 19.02 -8.90
CA LYS A 271 3.57 19.53 -8.48
C LYS A 271 3.55 19.88 -7.00
N ASP A 272 4.11 19.04 -6.14
CA ASP A 272 4.20 19.29 -4.69
C ASP A 272 4.96 20.59 -4.37
N VAL A 273 6.07 20.85 -5.08
CA VAL A 273 6.81 22.12 -5.00
C VAL A 273 5.96 23.30 -5.47
N LEU A 274 5.26 23.16 -6.60
CA LEU A 274 4.41 24.22 -7.15
C LEU A 274 3.21 24.52 -6.25
N ASP A 275 2.60 23.51 -5.63
CA ASP A 275 1.47 23.65 -4.72
C ASP A 275 1.91 24.38 -3.43
N ASP A 276 3.10 24.07 -2.90
CA ASP A 276 3.71 24.79 -1.78
C ASP A 276 3.88 26.29 -2.13
N LEU A 277 4.51 26.59 -3.27
CA LEU A 277 4.73 27.97 -3.70
C LEU A 277 3.43 28.73 -4.02
N ARG A 278 2.47 28.08 -4.68
CA ARG A 278 1.17 28.69 -5.00
C ARG A 278 0.39 29.00 -3.74
N SER A 279 0.45 28.12 -2.74
CA SER A 279 -0.18 28.38 -1.45
C SER A 279 0.45 29.59 -0.76
N GLU A 280 1.78 29.72 -0.77
CA GLU A 280 2.45 30.89 -0.19
C GLU A 280 2.10 32.17 -0.96
N LEU A 281 2.19 32.15 -2.29
CA LEU A 281 1.83 33.29 -3.12
C LEU A 281 0.38 33.72 -2.87
N SER A 282 -0.56 32.78 -2.85
CA SER A 282 -1.99 33.06 -2.61
C SER A 282 -2.22 33.72 -1.26
N SER A 283 -1.48 33.31 -0.22
CA SER A 283 -1.61 33.87 1.13
C SER A 283 -1.20 35.35 1.20
N VAL A 284 -0.25 35.79 0.36
CA VAL A 284 0.28 37.15 0.37
C VAL A 284 -0.23 38.03 -0.77
N MET A 285 -0.83 37.44 -1.81
CA MET A 285 -1.15 38.10 -3.09
C MET A 285 -1.96 39.40 -2.91
N HIS A 286 -3.00 39.37 -2.07
CA HIS A 286 -3.86 40.54 -1.86
C HIS A 286 -3.14 41.69 -1.13
N ILE A 287 -2.24 41.38 -0.20
CA ILE A 287 -1.39 42.35 0.51
C ILE A 287 -0.43 43.01 -0.47
N LEU A 288 0.24 42.20 -1.31
CA LEU A 288 1.16 42.70 -2.33
C LEU A 288 0.45 43.61 -3.35
N ALA A 289 -0.76 43.21 -3.79
CA ALA A 289 -1.57 44.01 -4.70
C ALA A 289 -2.03 45.34 -4.06
N LYS A 290 -2.50 45.31 -2.80
CA LYS A 290 -2.88 46.51 -2.02
C LYS A 290 -1.69 47.45 -1.82
N GLY A 291 -0.49 46.89 -1.64
CA GLY A 291 0.75 47.66 -1.43
C GLY A 291 1.19 48.51 -2.63
N GLY A 292 0.70 48.21 -3.85
CA GLY A 292 0.98 49.00 -5.06
C GLY A 292 2.44 48.95 -5.53
N LEU A 293 3.18 47.92 -5.13
CA LEU A 293 4.56 47.65 -5.52
C LEU A 293 4.58 46.59 -6.65
N SER A 294 5.49 45.63 -6.60
CA SER A 294 5.44 44.44 -7.46
C SER A 294 4.56 43.36 -6.84
N TYR A 295 3.67 42.78 -7.64
CA TYR A 295 2.89 41.62 -7.22
C TYR A 295 2.92 40.55 -8.31
N TYR A 296 2.58 39.32 -7.94
CA TYR A 296 2.59 38.16 -8.81
C TYR A 296 1.25 37.44 -8.69
N LEU A 297 0.74 36.95 -9.82
CA LEU A 297 -0.58 36.32 -9.92
C LEU A 297 -0.50 34.84 -10.28
N ASP A 298 0.62 34.38 -10.84
CA ASP A 298 0.75 33.03 -11.37
C ASP A 298 2.17 32.47 -11.23
N ILE A 299 2.24 31.14 -11.15
CA ILE A 299 3.48 30.35 -11.12
C ILE A 299 3.51 29.41 -12.32
N LYS A 300 4.49 29.65 -13.20
CA LYS A 300 4.78 28.85 -14.39
C LYS A 300 5.85 27.81 -14.11
N VAL A 301 5.72 26.68 -14.78
CA VAL A 301 6.67 25.57 -14.69
C VAL A 301 7.47 25.45 -15.99
N GLU A 302 8.78 25.33 -15.86
CA GLU A 302 9.67 24.95 -16.95
C GLU A 302 10.41 23.68 -16.56
N LYS A 303 10.50 22.72 -17.49
CA LYS A 303 11.25 21.47 -17.27
C LYS A 303 12.44 21.44 -18.21
N VAL A 304 13.63 21.31 -17.65
CA VAL A 304 14.90 21.26 -18.37
C VAL A 304 15.50 19.87 -18.17
N THR A 305 15.66 19.13 -19.26
CA THR A 305 16.38 17.86 -19.24
C THR A 305 17.87 18.12 -19.02
N GLY A 306 18.45 17.46 -18.02
CA GLY A 306 19.85 17.63 -17.68
C GLY A 306 20.40 16.47 -16.87
N TYR A 307 21.72 16.50 -16.66
CA TYR A 307 22.39 15.52 -15.83
C TYR A 307 22.02 15.71 -14.35
N ILE A 308 21.40 14.70 -13.76
CA ILE A 308 21.21 14.61 -12.30
C ILE A 308 22.34 13.76 -11.70
N GLU A 309 22.92 14.23 -10.61
CA GLU A 309 23.96 13.49 -9.89
C GLU A 309 23.46 12.10 -9.49
N ARG A 310 24.33 11.09 -9.59
CA ARG A 310 24.02 9.69 -9.31
C ARG A 310 23.30 9.48 -7.97
N GLN A 311 23.77 10.12 -6.89
CA GLN A 311 23.18 9.94 -5.57
C GLN A 311 21.76 10.51 -5.52
N ILE A 312 21.57 11.74 -5.99
CA ILE A 312 20.26 12.41 -6.09
C ILE A 312 19.30 11.61 -6.96
N LEU A 313 19.77 11.05 -8.08
CA LEU A 313 18.93 10.21 -8.95
C LEU A 313 18.49 8.93 -8.23
N ASN A 314 19.40 8.25 -7.51
CA ASN A 314 19.04 7.06 -6.72
C ASN A 314 18.01 7.42 -5.64
N ASP A 315 18.19 8.54 -4.96
CA ASP A 315 17.29 9.04 -3.93
C ASP A 315 15.92 9.38 -4.52
N LEU A 316 15.88 10.08 -5.65
CA LEU A 316 14.66 10.38 -6.40
C LEU A 316 13.90 9.11 -6.80
N LEU A 317 14.61 8.09 -7.27
CA LEU A 317 14.02 6.78 -7.62
C LEU A 317 13.46 6.08 -6.38
N SER A 318 14.21 6.08 -5.27
CA SER A 318 13.75 5.52 -3.99
C SER A 318 12.49 6.23 -3.49
N MET A 319 12.45 7.57 -3.59
CA MET A 319 11.30 8.36 -3.19
C MET A 319 10.08 8.11 -4.08
N ALA A 320 10.28 7.99 -5.39
CA ALA A 320 9.22 7.64 -6.34
C ALA A 320 8.59 6.29 -5.99
N ILE A 321 9.42 5.29 -5.63
CA ILE A 321 8.97 3.96 -5.21
C ILE A 321 8.22 4.03 -3.87
N ASN A 322 8.79 4.71 -2.86
CA ASN A 322 8.15 4.83 -1.55
C ASN A 322 6.81 5.56 -1.64
N TYR A 323 6.74 6.59 -2.46
CA TYR A 323 5.51 7.32 -2.73
C TYR A 323 4.45 6.41 -3.37
N ASP A 324 4.84 5.60 -4.35
CA ASP A 324 3.95 4.61 -4.96
C ASP A 324 3.45 3.60 -3.92
N ILE A 325 4.31 3.08 -3.06
CA ILE A 325 3.93 2.17 -1.97
C ILE A 325 2.95 2.84 -1.00
N LEU A 326 3.17 4.11 -0.64
CA LEU A 326 2.29 4.81 0.29
C LEU A 326 0.92 5.14 -0.30
N ARG A 327 0.82 5.33 -1.63
CA ARG A 327 -0.43 5.73 -2.29
C ARG A 327 -1.16 4.62 -3.03
N ASN A 328 -0.51 3.51 -3.36
CA ASN A 328 -1.16 2.50 -4.20
C ASN A 328 -2.34 1.86 -3.45
N PRO A 329 -3.56 1.86 -4.01
CA PRO A 329 -4.74 1.28 -3.37
C PRO A 329 -4.80 -0.25 -3.41
N SER A 330 -4.09 -0.90 -4.34
CA SER A 330 -4.18 -2.35 -4.55
C SER A 330 -3.16 -3.08 -3.70
N ALA A 331 -3.66 -3.92 -2.79
CA ALA A 331 -2.81 -4.80 -2.00
C ALA A 331 -1.87 -5.66 -2.86
N SER A 332 -2.34 -6.16 -4.01
CA SER A 332 -1.55 -7.03 -4.87
C SER A 332 -0.43 -6.27 -5.60
N LEU A 333 -0.63 -4.99 -5.93
CA LEU A 333 0.38 -4.16 -6.57
C LEU A 333 1.40 -3.64 -5.55
N LEU A 334 0.95 -3.35 -4.32
CA LEU A 334 1.84 -3.05 -3.20
C LEU A 334 2.80 -4.21 -2.90
N ILE A 335 2.31 -5.45 -2.93
CA ILE A 335 3.16 -6.63 -2.73
C ILE A 335 4.25 -6.66 -3.81
N ASP A 336 3.93 -6.42 -5.09
CA ASP A 336 4.94 -6.35 -6.16
C ASP A 336 5.99 -5.29 -5.84
N MET A 337 5.55 -4.08 -5.51
CA MET A 337 6.42 -2.94 -5.24
C MET A 337 7.34 -3.19 -4.04
N VAL A 338 6.84 -3.81 -2.98
CA VAL A 338 7.63 -4.15 -1.79
C VAL A 338 8.68 -5.21 -2.12
N ILE A 339 8.30 -6.30 -2.80
CA ILE A 339 9.25 -7.36 -3.17
C ILE A 339 10.34 -6.82 -4.11
N MET A 340 9.94 -6.01 -5.11
CA MET A 340 10.89 -5.35 -6.01
C MET A 340 11.81 -4.37 -5.27
N SER A 341 11.29 -3.62 -4.29
CA SER A 341 12.10 -2.70 -3.48
C SER A 341 13.16 -3.43 -2.68
N ILE A 342 12.80 -4.57 -2.06
CA ILE A 342 13.73 -5.42 -1.32
C ILE A 342 14.84 -5.97 -2.23
N ALA A 343 14.48 -6.43 -3.43
CA ALA A 343 15.47 -6.88 -4.41
C ALA A 343 16.39 -5.73 -4.85
N ASN A 344 15.82 -4.55 -5.11
CA ASN A 344 16.58 -3.37 -5.53
C ASN A 344 17.56 -2.90 -4.43
N ILE A 345 17.12 -2.87 -3.17
CA ILE A 345 17.99 -2.59 -2.00
C ILE A 345 19.15 -3.58 -1.95
N SER A 346 18.90 -4.83 -2.33
CA SER A 346 19.91 -5.89 -2.38
C SER A 346 20.78 -5.86 -3.64
N GLY A 347 20.56 -4.91 -4.56
CA GLY A 347 21.31 -4.74 -5.80
C GLY A 347 20.85 -5.61 -6.98
N TYR A 348 19.61 -6.11 -6.96
CA TYR A 348 19.03 -6.97 -7.98
C TYR A 348 17.74 -6.41 -8.56
N TYR A 349 17.49 -6.72 -9.82
CA TYR A 349 16.24 -6.45 -10.53
C TYR A 349 15.49 -7.77 -10.76
N LEU A 350 14.19 -7.76 -10.49
CA LEU A 350 13.30 -8.90 -10.71
C LEU A 350 12.44 -8.67 -11.94
N LYS A 351 12.23 -9.73 -12.73
CA LYS A 351 11.34 -9.70 -13.89
C LYS A 351 10.57 -11.02 -13.98
N GLU A 352 9.34 -10.94 -14.48
CA GLU A 352 8.47 -12.11 -14.63
C GLU A 352 9.16 -13.20 -15.47
N LYS A 353 9.14 -14.45 -14.98
CA LYS A 353 9.69 -15.65 -15.65
C LYS A 353 11.18 -15.57 -15.99
N GLU A 354 11.91 -14.64 -15.39
CA GLU A 354 13.35 -14.46 -15.57
C GLU A 354 14.09 -14.63 -14.24
N ALA A 355 15.35 -15.04 -14.33
CA ALA A 355 16.21 -15.09 -13.16
C ALA A 355 16.56 -13.66 -12.68
N PRO A 356 16.87 -13.46 -11.38
CA PRO A 356 17.27 -12.16 -10.86
C PRO A 356 18.50 -11.64 -11.58
N ARG A 357 18.46 -10.38 -12.00
CA ARG A 357 19.60 -9.72 -12.65
C ARG A 357 20.29 -8.80 -11.66
N GLN A 358 21.55 -9.04 -11.35
CA GLN A 358 22.34 -8.12 -10.53
C GLN A 358 22.55 -6.80 -11.29
N VAL A 359 22.11 -5.68 -10.71
CA VAL A 359 22.24 -4.33 -11.27
C VAL A 359 23.33 -3.51 -10.58
N SER A 360 23.66 -3.86 -9.33
CA SER A 360 24.73 -3.20 -8.57
C SER A 360 25.39 -4.15 -7.58
N LYS A 361 26.70 -3.99 -7.38
CA LYS A 361 27.44 -4.62 -6.29
C LYS A 361 27.40 -3.71 -5.07
N ILE A 362 26.73 -4.15 -4.01
CA ILE A 362 26.59 -3.43 -2.73
C ILE A 362 27.18 -4.34 -1.64
N SER A 363 27.86 -3.79 -0.64
CA SER A 363 28.36 -4.59 0.48
C SER A 363 27.19 -5.14 1.32
N ILE A 364 27.39 -6.33 1.89
CA ILE A 364 26.34 -7.02 2.65
C ILE A 364 25.91 -6.20 3.87
N GLU A 365 26.83 -5.47 4.51
CA GLU A 365 26.56 -4.61 5.66
C GLU A 365 25.61 -3.48 5.31
N VAL A 366 25.80 -2.86 4.14
CA VAL A 366 24.92 -1.79 3.65
C VAL A 366 23.54 -2.36 3.33
N ILE A 367 23.47 -3.51 2.65
CA ILE A 367 22.20 -4.19 2.35
C ILE A 367 21.44 -4.51 3.64
N LYS A 368 22.11 -5.03 4.68
CA LYS A 368 21.50 -5.35 5.99
C LYS A 368 20.88 -4.11 6.64
N SER A 369 21.64 -3.03 6.69
CA SER A 369 21.20 -1.75 7.26
C SER A 369 19.98 -1.20 6.53
N GLU A 370 20.07 -1.10 5.20
CA GLU A 370 19.04 -0.53 4.35
C GLU A 370 17.75 -1.37 4.35
N LEU A 371 17.88 -2.70 4.30
CA LEU A 371 16.74 -3.60 4.32
C LEU A 371 16.01 -3.57 5.67
N LYS A 372 16.77 -3.57 6.77
CA LYS A 372 16.19 -3.47 8.12
C LYS A 372 15.39 -2.17 8.25
N ARG A 373 16.00 -1.04 7.89
CA ARG A 373 15.33 0.27 7.89
C ARG A 373 14.05 0.27 7.04
N PHE A 374 14.12 -0.27 5.83
CA PHE A 374 12.96 -0.36 4.94
C PHE A 374 11.84 -1.21 5.53
N LEU A 375 12.16 -2.38 6.11
CA LEU A 375 11.16 -3.26 6.73
C LEU A 375 10.54 -2.68 8.00
N GLU A 376 11.32 -1.97 8.82
CA GLU A 376 10.81 -1.22 9.98
C GLU A 376 9.84 -0.12 9.53
N GLN A 377 10.23 0.70 8.55
CA GLN A 377 9.35 1.72 7.97
C GLN A 377 8.10 1.12 7.33
N LEU A 378 8.22 -0.03 6.64
CA LEU A 378 7.09 -0.73 6.06
C LEU A 378 6.10 -1.18 7.14
N ASN A 379 6.61 -1.71 8.25
CA ASN A 379 5.76 -2.16 9.35
C ASN A 379 5.09 -0.99 10.09
N ASP A 380 5.85 0.04 10.44
CA ASP A 380 5.38 1.17 11.23
C ASP A 380 4.43 2.07 10.45
N ASN A 381 4.72 2.32 9.16
CA ASN A 381 3.96 3.27 8.35
C ASN A 381 2.93 2.62 7.46
N LEU A 382 3.21 1.46 6.86
CA LEU A 382 2.31 0.85 5.88
C LEU A 382 1.45 -0.23 6.51
N VAL A 383 2.04 -1.23 7.17
CA VAL A 383 1.28 -2.37 7.72
C VAL A 383 0.36 -1.90 8.85
N LYS A 384 0.85 -1.05 9.77
CA LYS A 384 0.04 -0.48 10.85
C LYS A 384 -1.12 0.36 10.32
N ASN A 385 -0.83 1.31 9.43
CA ASN A 385 -1.87 2.18 8.84
C ASN A 385 -2.75 1.46 7.83
N ARG A 386 -2.41 0.23 7.42
CA ARG A 386 -3.17 -0.57 6.45
C ARG A 386 -3.44 -1.98 6.97
N GLY A 387 -3.83 -2.11 8.23
CA GLY A 387 -3.96 -3.40 8.94
C GLY A 387 -4.83 -4.46 8.25
N CYS A 388 -5.70 -4.06 7.33
CA CYS A 388 -6.50 -4.94 6.48
C CYS A 388 -5.77 -5.62 5.32
N HIS A 389 -4.55 -5.19 4.97
CA HIS A 389 -3.77 -5.74 3.86
C HIS A 389 -2.96 -6.96 4.35
N PHE A 390 -3.65 -8.06 4.61
CA PHE A 390 -2.99 -9.21 5.27
C PHE A 390 -1.91 -9.87 4.41
N GLY A 391 -2.09 -9.91 3.08
CA GLY A 391 -1.06 -10.42 2.17
C GLY A 391 0.25 -9.62 2.27
N LEU A 392 0.13 -8.29 2.38
CA LEU A 392 1.28 -7.39 2.56
C LEU A 392 1.99 -7.65 3.90
N LYS A 393 1.23 -7.83 4.99
CA LYS A 393 1.81 -8.18 6.29
C LYS A 393 2.57 -9.52 6.23
N LYS A 394 1.95 -10.56 5.65
CA LYS A 394 2.60 -11.87 5.48
C LYS A 394 3.90 -11.78 4.67
N ILE A 395 3.92 -10.96 3.62
CA ILE A 395 5.11 -10.74 2.80
C ILE A 395 6.18 -9.97 3.59
N ALA A 396 5.82 -8.91 4.30
CA ALA A 396 6.75 -8.17 5.16
C ALA A 396 7.39 -9.08 6.22
N ASP A 397 6.58 -9.85 6.95
CA ASP A 397 7.02 -10.82 7.96
C ASP A 397 7.94 -11.89 7.35
N ARG A 398 7.59 -12.40 6.15
CA ARG A 398 8.41 -13.39 5.44
C ARG A 398 9.74 -12.81 5.00
N CYS A 399 9.76 -11.59 4.46
CA CYS A 399 10.98 -10.92 4.04
C CYS A 399 11.90 -10.61 5.23
N ASP A 400 11.35 -10.19 6.36
CA ASP A 400 12.10 -10.02 7.61
C ASP A 400 12.74 -11.35 8.06
N ALA A 401 11.97 -12.44 8.08
CA ALA A 401 12.49 -13.77 8.41
C ALA A 401 13.59 -14.24 7.43
N LEU A 402 13.41 -14.03 6.13
CA LEU A 402 14.42 -14.35 5.10
C LEU A 402 15.70 -13.52 5.30
N SER A 403 15.55 -12.23 5.63
CA SER A 403 16.69 -11.33 5.85
C SER A 403 17.52 -11.79 7.05
N LYS A 404 16.87 -12.15 8.15
CA LYS A 404 17.53 -12.67 9.36
C LYS A 404 18.25 -14.00 9.09
N LYS A 405 17.64 -14.86 8.26
CA LYS A 405 18.15 -16.20 7.97
C LYS A 405 19.34 -16.21 7.01
N TYR A 406 19.25 -15.49 5.90
CA TYR A 406 20.20 -15.67 4.79
C TYR A 406 21.16 -14.50 4.62
N LEU A 407 20.80 -13.29 5.04
CA LEU A 407 21.60 -12.11 4.71
C LEU A 407 22.96 -12.09 5.42
N GLN A 408 23.14 -12.91 6.47
CA GLN A 408 24.44 -13.07 7.14
C GLN A 408 25.42 -13.93 6.35
N ASP A 409 24.93 -15.00 5.72
CA ASP A 409 25.77 -16.08 5.22
C ASP A 409 25.69 -16.26 3.70
N ASP A 410 24.56 -15.95 3.07
CA ASP A 410 24.28 -16.26 1.67
C ASP A 410 23.29 -15.27 1.03
N LEU A 411 23.83 -14.17 0.49
CA LEU A 411 23.04 -13.18 -0.26
C LEU A 411 22.40 -13.79 -1.52
N ALA A 412 23.04 -14.79 -2.15
CA ALA A 412 22.51 -15.41 -3.35
C ALA A 412 21.25 -16.22 -3.05
N GLU A 413 21.25 -16.99 -1.97
CA GLU A 413 20.07 -17.72 -1.52
C GLU A 413 18.97 -16.78 -1.03
N PHE A 414 19.32 -15.68 -0.34
CA PHE A 414 18.35 -14.63 0.01
C PHE A 414 17.62 -14.11 -1.24
N ILE A 415 18.36 -13.76 -2.29
CA ILE A 415 17.79 -13.20 -3.53
C ILE A 415 16.99 -14.22 -4.32
N LYS A 416 17.44 -15.48 -4.33
CA LYS A 416 16.69 -16.58 -4.92
C LYS A 416 15.32 -16.72 -4.25
N GLU A 417 15.25 -16.70 -2.92
CA GLU A 417 13.98 -16.79 -2.17
C GLU A 417 13.08 -15.56 -2.39
N ILE A 418 13.65 -14.35 -2.44
CA ILE A 418 12.91 -13.13 -2.79
C ILE A 418 12.34 -13.22 -4.22
N ASN A 419 13.10 -13.77 -5.18
CA ASN A 419 12.60 -14.00 -6.52
C ASN A 419 11.52 -15.08 -6.56
N GLU A 420 11.65 -16.17 -5.82
CA GLU A 420 10.62 -17.20 -5.71
C GLU A 420 9.31 -16.62 -5.17
N LEU A 421 9.38 -15.74 -4.16
CA LEU A 421 8.20 -14.98 -3.68
C LEU A 421 7.58 -14.12 -4.79
N TYR A 422 8.41 -13.40 -5.55
CA TYR A 422 7.95 -12.59 -6.67
C TYR A 422 7.27 -13.43 -7.76
N GLN A 423 7.91 -14.51 -8.21
CA GLN A 423 7.37 -15.41 -9.23
C GLN A 423 6.11 -16.11 -8.74
N SER A 424 6.07 -16.55 -7.48
CA SER A 424 4.89 -17.17 -6.88
C SER A 424 3.70 -16.23 -6.87
N HIS A 425 3.90 -14.97 -6.45
CA HIS A 425 2.85 -13.96 -6.45
C HIS A 425 2.35 -13.65 -7.86
N PHE A 426 3.25 -13.52 -8.83
CA PHE A 426 2.87 -13.33 -10.23
C PHE A 426 2.05 -14.54 -10.76
N GLN A 427 2.51 -15.75 -10.46
CA GLN A 427 1.83 -16.98 -10.85
C GLN A 427 0.40 -17.03 -10.27
N ARG A 428 0.19 -16.58 -9.03
CA ARG A 428 -1.17 -16.49 -8.46
C ARG A 428 -2.08 -15.56 -9.26
N LYS A 429 -1.59 -14.42 -9.73
CA LYS A 429 -2.38 -13.52 -10.59
C LYS A 429 -2.77 -14.18 -11.90
N TYR A 430 -1.83 -14.92 -12.49
CA TYR A 430 -2.09 -15.70 -13.70
C TYR A 430 -3.15 -16.80 -13.45
N LEU A 431 -3.08 -17.50 -12.32
CA LEU A 431 -4.05 -18.54 -11.95
C LEU A 431 -5.45 -17.96 -11.64
N VAL A 432 -5.54 -16.75 -11.09
CA VAL A 432 -6.83 -16.03 -10.96
C VAL A 432 -7.43 -15.75 -12.35
N ARG A 433 -6.60 -15.28 -13.29
CA ARG A 433 -7.02 -15.05 -14.68
C ARG A 433 -7.49 -16.33 -15.37
N GLU A 434 -6.80 -17.44 -15.14
CA GLU A 434 -7.16 -18.76 -15.68
C GLU A 434 -8.44 -19.31 -15.04
N SER A 435 -8.59 -19.20 -13.71
CA SER A 435 -9.83 -19.56 -13.01
C SER A 435 -11.03 -18.72 -13.47
N ALA A 436 -10.83 -17.43 -13.75
CA ALA A 436 -11.85 -16.56 -14.31
C ALA A 436 -12.25 -16.97 -15.73
N ARG A 437 -11.29 -17.35 -16.56
CA ARG A 437 -11.57 -17.93 -17.89
C ARG A 437 -12.47 -19.16 -17.77
N ASN A 438 -12.11 -20.10 -16.89
CA ASN A 438 -12.88 -21.32 -16.67
C ASN A 438 -14.29 -21.02 -16.14
N PHE A 439 -14.43 -20.02 -15.26
CA PHE A 439 -15.73 -19.55 -14.77
C PHE A 439 -16.67 -19.11 -15.90
N LEU A 440 -16.20 -18.29 -16.83
CA LEU A 440 -17.07 -17.80 -17.90
C LEU A 440 -17.52 -18.93 -18.83
N GLN A 441 -16.62 -19.85 -19.18
CA GLN A 441 -16.95 -21.04 -19.99
C GLN A 441 -18.01 -21.91 -19.32
N MET A 442 -17.85 -22.16 -18.02
CA MET A 442 -18.83 -22.90 -17.23
C MET A 442 -20.18 -22.19 -17.21
N PHE A 443 -20.17 -20.87 -16.97
CA PHE A 443 -21.38 -20.07 -16.87
C PHE A 443 -22.18 -20.03 -18.18
N ASP A 444 -21.50 -19.84 -19.31
CA ASP A 444 -22.15 -19.84 -20.62
C ASP A 444 -22.64 -21.22 -21.02
N SER A 445 -21.88 -22.27 -20.72
CA SER A 445 -22.33 -23.66 -20.94
C SER A 445 -23.62 -23.97 -20.18
N ARG A 446 -23.76 -23.47 -18.94
CA ARG A 446 -25.00 -23.63 -18.15
C ARG A 446 -26.15 -22.83 -18.74
N ASN A 447 -25.93 -21.58 -19.13
CA ASN A 447 -27.00 -20.75 -19.73
C ASN A 447 -27.46 -21.33 -21.08
N ASN A 448 -26.54 -21.78 -21.93
CA ASN A 448 -26.88 -22.39 -23.22
C ASN A 448 -27.70 -23.67 -23.04
N LYS A 449 -27.40 -24.49 -22.03
CA LYS A 449 -28.23 -25.67 -21.69
C LYS A 449 -29.66 -25.25 -21.29
N ILE A 450 -29.82 -24.22 -20.46
CA ILE A 450 -31.14 -23.72 -20.05
C ILE A 450 -31.91 -23.14 -21.25
N GLU A 451 -31.25 -22.37 -22.12
CA GLU A 451 -31.88 -21.82 -23.32
C GLU A 451 -32.31 -22.91 -24.32
N ASN A 452 -31.51 -23.97 -24.48
CA ASN A 452 -31.87 -25.10 -25.35
C ASN A 452 -33.05 -25.90 -24.79
N VAL A 453 -33.12 -26.12 -23.47
CA VAL A 453 -34.29 -26.77 -22.83
C VAL A 453 -35.55 -25.95 -23.08
N ASN A 454 -35.50 -24.63 -22.83
CA ASN A 454 -36.65 -23.75 -23.06
C ASN A 454 -37.07 -23.69 -24.54
N ARG A 455 -36.13 -23.79 -25.49
CA ARG A 455 -36.45 -23.85 -26.93
C ARG A 455 -37.11 -25.17 -27.32
N ASN A 456 -36.66 -26.28 -26.75
CA ASN A 456 -37.28 -27.59 -27.01
C ASN A 456 -38.72 -27.63 -26.45
N ASP A 457 -38.94 -27.09 -25.25
CA ASP A 457 -40.29 -26.99 -24.66
C ASP A 457 -41.24 -26.09 -25.48
N GLN A 458 -40.70 -25.06 -26.15
CA GLN A 458 -41.49 -24.23 -27.07
C GLN A 458 -41.74 -24.91 -28.42
N ALA A 459 -40.74 -25.61 -28.97
CA ALA A 459 -40.86 -26.32 -30.24
C ALA A 459 -41.88 -27.47 -30.16
N GLU A 460 -41.93 -28.20 -29.04
CA GLU A 460 -42.94 -29.24 -28.79
C GLU A 460 -44.37 -28.68 -28.72
N ASN A 461 -44.55 -27.40 -28.37
CA ASN A 461 -45.86 -26.74 -28.33
C ASN A 461 -46.28 -26.10 -29.68
N THR A 462 -45.42 -26.07 -30.68
CA THR A 462 -45.71 -25.43 -32.00
C THR A 462 -45.91 -26.42 -33.16
N ASN A 463 -45.91 -27.73 -32.90
CA ASN A 463 -46.01 -28.76 -33.95
C ASN A 463 -47.42 -29.00 -34.54
N ASP A 464 -48.44 -28.18 -34.22
CA ASP A 464 -49.82 -28.36 -34.70
C ASP A 464 -50.22 -27.46 -35.91
N THR A 465 -49.25 -26.91 -36.65
CA THR A 465 -49.55 -26.15 -37.89
C THR A 465 -48.84 -26.76 -39.09
N GLU A 466 -49.51 -27.70 -39.78
CA GLU A 466 -49.17 -28.15 -41.14
C GLU A 466 -49.18 -26.95 -42.10
N ILE A 467 -48.05 -26.68 -42.74
CA ILE A 467 -47.95 -25.72 -43.84
C ILE A 467 -47.51 -26.46 -45.11
N ASP A 468 -48.38 -26.36 -46.12
CA ASP A 468 -48.21 -26.82 -47.50
C ASP A 468 -46.88 -26.36 -48.11
N LYS A 469 -46.09 -27.32 -48.63
CA LYS A 469 -44.86 -27.07 -49.38
C LYS A 469 -45.05 -27.43 -50.85
N ASN A 470 -45.20 -26.42 -51.70
CA ASN A 470 -45.02 -26.52 -53.15
C ASN A 470 -44.36 -25.22 -53.67
N GLY A 471 -43.17 -25.29 -54.25
CA GLY A 471 -42.63 -24.19 -55.07
C GLY A 471 -41.11 -24.05 -55.19
N ASN A 472 -40.61 -24.44 -56.37
CA ASN A 472 -39.42 -23.97 -57.11
C ASN A 472 -38.00 -24.09 -56.54
N ALA A 473 -37.18 -24.86 -57.27
CA ALA A 473 -35.80 -25.23 -56.96
C ALA A 473 -34.72 -24.36 -57.64
N ASP A 474 -35.07 -23.45 -58.55
CA ASP A 474 -34.08 -22.80 -59.43
C ASP A 474 -33.55 -21.43 -58.95
N GLN A 475 -33.88 -21.02 -57.72
CA GLN A 475 -33.47 -19.73 -57.14
C GLN A 475 -32.40 -19.85 -56.03
N ALA A 476 -31.99 -21.08 -55.68
CA ALA A 476 -31.21 -21.37 -54.49
C ALA A 476 -29.71 -20.97 -54.56
N GLU A 477 -29.11 -20.87 -55.75
CA GLU A 477 -27.64 -20.78 -55.86
C GLU A 477 -27.08 -19.35 -55.76
N ASN A 478 -27.88 -18.32 -56.11
CA ASN A 478 -27.49 -16.92 -55.90
C ASN A 478 -27.85 -16.41 -54.50
N ASP A 479 -28.91 -16.96 -53.89
CA ASP A 479 -29.28 -16.63 -52.51
C ASP A 479 -28.24 -17.16 -51.50
N GLU A 480 -27.54 -18.27 -51.78
CA GLU A 480 -26.53 -18.82 -50.86
C GLU A 480 -25.31 -17.91 -50.60
N LYS A 481 -24.86 -17.13 -51.60
CA LYS A 481 -23.73 -16.20 -51.42
C LYS A 481 -24.13 -14.91 -50.72
N GLU A 482 -25.34 -14.41 -50.95
CA GLU A 482 -25.88 -13.26 -50.23
C GLU A 482 -26.28 -13.66 -48.79
N LEU A 483 -26.77 -14.88 -48.57
CA LEU A 483 -26.97 -15.48 -47.24
C LEU A 483 -25.65 -15.61 -46.47
N CYS A 484 -24.55 -15.94 -47.13
CA CYS A 484 -23.26 -16.11 -46.46
C CYS A 484 -22.70 -14.78 -45.91
N HIS A 485 -22.89 -13.67 -46.64
CA HIS A 485 -22.49 -12.34 -46.15
C HIS A 485 -23.48 -11.73 -45.15
N LYS A 486 -24.80 -11.89 -45.36
CA LYS A 486 -25.82 -11.49 -44.38
C LYS A 486 -25.72 -12.30 -43.08
N SER A 487 -25.47 -13.61 -43.16
CA SER A 487 -25.32 -14.45 -41.97
C SER A 487 -24.07 -14.13 -41.14
N LYS A 488 -23.01 -13.55 -41.72
CA LYS A 488 -21.85 -13.07 -40.96
C LYS A 488 -22.15 -11.77 -40.21
N THR A 489 -22.84 -10.83 -40.85
CA THR A 489 -23.22 -9.54 -40.22
C THR A 489 -24.31 -9.73 -39.16
N GLU A 490 -25.32 -10.56 -39.42
CA GLU A 490 -26.35 -10.92 -38.43
C GLU A 490 -25.80 -11.73 -37.25
N LYS A 491 -24.76 -12.54 -37.46
CA LYS A 491 -24.05 -13.23 -36.36
C LYS A 491 -23.24 -12.28 -35.49
N GLU A 492 -22.77 -11.15 -36.03
CA GLU A 492 -22.07 -10.15 -35.23
C GLU A 492 -23.00 -9.33 -34.34
N GLU A 493 -24.20 -8.99 -34.83
CA GLU A 493 -25.20 -8.23 -34.06
C GLU A 493 -25.79 -9.01 -32.87
N ASN A 494 -25.75 -10.35 -32.91
CA ASN A 494 -26.30 -11.21 -31.86
C ASN A 494 -25.29 -11.67 -30.80
N LYS A 495 -24.07 -11.11 -30.78
CA LYS A 495 -23.07 -11.47 -29.77
C LYS A 495 -23.50 -10.99 -28.39
N LYS A 496 -23.50 -11.91 -27.41
CA LYS A 496 -23.85 -11.62 -26.01
C LYS A 496 -22.92 -10.55 -25.43
N VAL A 497 -23.52 -9.51 -24.86
CA VAL A 497 -22.83 -8.45 -24.12
C VAL A 497 -22.98 -8.71 -22.63
N TYR A 498 -21.85 -8.87 -21.93
CA TYR A 498 -21.80 -9.01 -20.48
C TYR A 498 -21.71 -7.65 -19.82
N ARG A 499 -22.49 -7.45 -18.76
CA ARG A 499 -22.58 -6.20 -18.03
C ARG A 499 -22.03 -6.38 -16.62
N PHE A 500 -20.98 -5.63 -16.31
CA PHE A 500 -20.28 -5.70 -15.05
C PHE A 500 -20.51 -4.43 -14.25
N LEU A 501 -20.69 -4.56 -12.94
CA LEU A 501 -20.59 -3.46 -11.99
C LEU A 501 -19.36 -3.69 -11.12
N LEU A 502 -18.48 -2.70 -11.07
CA LEU A 502 -17.24 -2.73 -10.29
C LEU A 502 -17.31 -1.67 -9.20
N TYR A 503 -16.89 -2.02 -7.99
CA TYR A 503 -16.82 -1.11 -6.85
C TYR A 503 -15.50 -1.32 -6.10
N GLY A 504 -14.78 -0.22 -5.83
CA GLY A 504 -13.47 -0.22 -5.16
C GLY A 504 -12.32 -0.80 -5.98
N TYR A 505 -11.22 -0.07 -6.12
CA TYR A 505 -10.10 -0.50 -6.97
C TYR A 505 -9.51 -1.87 -6.57
N SER A 506 -9.46 -2.80 -7.52
CA SER A 506 -8.88 -4.14 -7.33
C SER A 506 -8.18 -4.65 -8.58
N ASN A 507 -6.86 -4.80 -8.52
CA ASN A 507 -6.08 -5.37 -9.61
C ASN A 507 -6.47 -6.84 -9.91
N MET A 508 -6.91 -7.60 -8.90
CA MET A 508 -7.32 -9.00 -9.10
C MET A 508 -8.59 -9.13 -9.93
N VAL A 509 -9.55 -8.21 -9.74
CA VAL A 509 -10.75 -8.17 -10.56
C VAL A 509 -10.41 -7.81 -12.02
N ILE A 510 -9.42 -6.93 -12.24
CA ILE A 510 -8.92 -6.63 -13.59
C ILE A 510 -8.31 -7.88 -14.24
N GLN A 511 -7.54 -8.69 -13.48
CA GLN A 511 -7.04 -9.97 -13.97
C GLN A 511 -8.19 -10.94 -14.32
N ALA A 512 -9.25 -10.98 -13.52
CA ALA A 512 -10.42 -11.79 -13.83
C ALA A 512 -11.16 -11.33 -15.10
N LEU A 513 -11.33 -10.02 -15.30
CA LEU A 513 -11.91 -9.46 -16.53
C LEU A 513 -11.06 -9.81 -17.76
N CYS A 514 -9.73 -9.75 -17.65
CA CYS A 514 -8.82 -10.25 -18.69
C CYS A 514 -9.04 -11.74 -18.98
N GLY A 515 -9.26 -12.56 -17.94
CA GLY A 515 -9.57 -13.99 -18.07
C GLY A 515 -10.90 -14.25 -18.77
N PHE A 516 -11.94 -13.46 -18.45
CA PHE A 516 -13.23 -13.49 -19.14
C PHE A 516 -13.07 -13.18 -20.63
N ARG A 517 -12.29 -12.15 -20.97
CA ARG A 517 -11.98 -11.84 -22.37
C ARG A 517 -11.24 -12.98 -23.07
N ASP A 518 -10.24 -13.57 -22.41
CA ASP A 518 -9.48 -14.69 -22.96
C ASP A 518 -10.36 -15.93 -23.21
N SER A 519 -11.39 -16.14 -22.39
CA SER A 519 -12.40 -17.18 -22.62
C SER A 519 -13.11 -16.98 -23.96
N LEU A 520 -13.65 -15.77 -24.19
CA LEU A 520 -14.37 -15.46 -25.42
C LEU A 520 -13.48 -15.59 -26.66
N ILE A 521 -12.22 -15.12 -26.55
CA ILE A 521 -11.22 -15.27 -27.60
C ILE A 521 -10.98 -16.76 -27.90
N SER A 522 -10.78 -17.55 -26.85
CA SER A 522 -10.48 -18.97 -26.99
C SER A 522 -11.64 -19.76 -27.57
N ASP A 523 -12.88 -19.40 -27.24
CA ASP A 523 -14.06 -20.08 -27.75
C ASP A 523 -14.30 -19.82 -29.24
N GLU A 524 -14.02 -18.60 -29.71
CA GLU A 524 -14.19 -18.22 -31.12
C GLU A 524 -13.03 -18.70 -32.01
N TYR A 525 -11.82 -18.87 -31.45
CA TYR A 525 -10.60 -19.19 -32.20
C TYR A 525 -9.92 -20.51 -31.78
N LYS A 526 -10.67 -21.52 -31.33
CA LYS A 526 -10.13 -22.82 -30.88
C LYS A 526 -9.12 -23.45 -31.85
N ASN A 527 -9.30 -23.25 -33.16
CA ASN A 527 -8.45 -23.84 -34.20
C ASN A 527 -7.31 -22.93 -34.73
N GLU A 528 -7.38 -21.62 -34.51
CA GLU A 528 -6.41 -20.65 -35.07
C GLU A 528 -5.46 -20.05 -34.03
N SER A 529 -5.71 -20.33 -32.75
CA SER A 529 -5.01 -19.67 -31.64
C SER A 529 -3.51 -19.93 -31.54
N ARG A 530 -3.00 -20.97 -32.20
CA ARG A 530 -1.55 -21.25 -32.29
C ARG A 530 -0.83 -20.43 -33.38
N LYS A 531 -1.55 -19.86 -34.34
CA LYS A 531 -0.96 -19.30 -35.56
C LYS A 531 -0.76 -17.78 -35.51
N TYR A 532 -1.53 -17.08 -34.68
CA TYR A 532 -1.43 -15.63 -34.52
C TYR A 532 -0.93 -15.27 -33.13
N ASN A 533 -0.07 -14.25 -33.03
CA ASN A 533 0.21 -13.61 -31.76
C ASN A 533 -1.02 -12.76 -31.38
N ILE A 534 -2.11 -13.44 -30.99
CA ILE A 534 -3.46 -12.88 -30.74
C ILE A 534 -3.43 -11.78 -29.67
N TYR A 535 -2.32 -11.66 -28.94
CA TYR A 535 -2.11 -10.60 -27.97
C TYR A 535 -1.86 -9.21 -28.58
N ASN A 536 -1.93 -9.06 -29.91
CA ASN A 536 -2.00 -7.78 -30.61
C ASN A 536 -3.16 -6.90 -30.08
N THR A 537 -2.99 -5.57 -30.03
CA THR A 537 -3.86 -4.67 -29.25
C THR A 537 -5.26 -4.51 -29.82
N ASP A 538 -5.42 -4.46 -31.15
CA ASP A 538 -6.73 -4.17 -31.77
C ASP A 538 -7.72 -5.33 -31.60
N PHE A 539 -7.20 -6.56 -31.65
CA PHE A 539 -8.01 -7.76 -31.44
C PHE A 539 -8.60 -7.83 -30.03
N LYS A 540 -7.80 -7.48 -29.00
CA LYS A 540 -8.30 -7.38 -27.62
C LYS A 540 -9.38 -6.31 -27.49
N LYS A 541 -9.27 -5.18 -28.19
CA LYS A 541 -10.28 -4.12 -28.17
C LYS A 541 -11.61 -4.61 -28.74
N ASP A 542 -11.59 -5.37 -29.83
CA ASP A 542 -12.81 -5.89 -30.45
C ASP A 542 -13.58 -6.86 -29.53
N PHE A 543 -12.88 -7.78 -28.87
CA PHE A 543 -13.53 -8.64 -27.87
C PHE A 543 -14.01 -7.85 -26.65
N SER A 544 -13.30 -6.78 -26.28
CA SER A 544 -13.67 -5.94 -25.15
C SER A 544 -14.97 -5.15 -25.41
N LYS A 545 -15.42 -5.00 -26.66
CA LYS A 545 -16.76 -4.45 -26.99
C LYS A 545 -17.91 -5.31 -26.47
N ARG A 546 -17.67 -6.58 -26.11
CA ARG A 546 -18.65 -7.48 -25.47
C ARG A 546 -18.75 -7.27 -23.96
N PHE A 547 -17.98 -6.34 -23.40
CA PHE A 547 -17.93 -6.04 -21.98
C PHE A 547 -18.39 -4.62 -21.77
N LYS A 548 -19.56 -4.45 -21.16
CA LYS A 548 -20.04 -3.15 -20.70
C LYS A 548 -19.77 -3.01 -19.21
N ILE A 549 -18.85 -2.14 -18.84
CA ILE A 549 -18.29 -2.08 -17.49
C ILE A 549 -18.73 -0.78 -16.83
N PHE A 550 -19.53 -0.89 -15.78
CA PHE A 550 -19.88 0.23 -14.91
C PHE A 550 -18.91 0.28 -13.73
N VAL A 551 -18.25 1.41 -13.54
CA VAL A 551 -17.24 1.62 -12.48
C VAL A 551 -17.76 2.66 -11.51
N CYS A 552 -18.06 2.25 -10.29
CA CYS A 552 -18.43 3.17 -9.21
C CYS A 552 -17.23 4.04 -8.79
N ASP A 553 -17.49 5.27 -8.35
CA ASP A 553 -16.43 6.20 -7.98
C ASP A 553 -15.68 5.81 -6.70
N GLY A 554 -16.33 5.09 -5.78
CA GLY A 554 -15.71 4.50 -4.60
C GLY A 554 -15.44 5.51 -3.49
N GLN A 555 -16.39 6.44 -3.29
CA GLN A 555 -16.33 7.45 -2.24
C GLN A 555 -16.29 6.78 -0.85
N PRO A 556 -15.68 7.44 0.14
CA PRO A 556 -15.07 8.76 0.04
C PRO A 556 -13.61 8.71 -0.42
N LYS A 557 -13.05 7.60 -0.95
CA LYS A 557 -11.59 7.36 -1.06
C LYS A 557 -10.80 8.31 -1.97
N ASN A 558 -11.47 9.27 -2.61
CA ASN A 558 -10.96 10.11 -3.67
C ASN A 558 -10.23 11.34 -3.10
N GLN A 559 -8.91 11.34 -3.18
CA GLN A 559 -8.06 12.42 -2.65
C GLN A 559 -7.99 13.57 -3.64
N LEU A 560 -8.18 14.79 -3.14
CA LEU A 560 -7.95 16.04 -3.86
C LEU A 560 -6.73 16.75 -3.29
N SER A 561 -6.04 17.57 -4.09
CA SER A 561 -5.02 18.50 -3.59
C SER A 561 -5.69 19.77 -3.04
N LEU A 562 -4.90 20.63 -2.40
CA LEU A 562 -5.33 21.98 -1.97
C LEU A 562 -5.93 22.81 -3.12
N GLY A 563 -5.49 22.56 -4.36
CA GLY A 563 -6.01 23.20 -5.58
C GLY A 563 -7.24 22.51 -6.20
N ASN A 564 -7.93 21.63 -5.47
CA ASN A 564 -9.05 20.81 -5.97
C ASN A 564 -8.70 19.87 -7.14
N GLU A 565 -7.41 19.57 -7.37
CA GLU A 565 -7.00 18.60 -8.39
C GLU A 565 -7.11 17.17 -7.85
N ILE A 566 -7.55 16.22 -8.67
CA ILE A 566 -7.63 14.81 -8.26
C ILE A 566 -6.22 14.24 -8.05
N LEU A 567 -5.86 13.96 -6.80
CA LEU A 567 -4.63 13.26 -6.41
C LEU A 567 -4.78 11.74 -6.54
N TYR A 568 -5.96 11.24 -6.17
CA TYR A 568 -6.26 9.83 -6.22
C TYR A 568 -7.78 9.64 -6.33
N HIS A 569 -8.24 8.69 -7.13
CA HIS A 569 -9.66 8.40 -7.23
C HIS A 569 -9.88 6.94 -7.61
N ASP A 570 -10.55 6.16 -6.74
CA ASP A 570 -10.69 4.70 -6.88
C ASP A 570 -11.26 4.33 -8.24
N GLY A 571 -12.42 4.88 -8.59
CA GLY A 571 -13.07 4.63 -9.88
C GLY A 571 -12.23 5.05 -11.10
N PHE A 572 -11.56 6.21 -11.04
CA PHE A 572 -10.71 6.69 -12.14
C PHE A 572 -9.48 5.79 -12.34
N SER A 573 -8.79 5.43 -11.26
CA SER A 573 -7.67 4.48 -11.31
C SER A 573 -8.10 3.13 -11.90
N TYR A 574 -9.31 2.69 -11.56
CA TYR A 574 -9.89 1.48 -12.13
C TYR A 574 -10.12 1.60 -13.63
N ALA A 575 -10.81 2.67 -14.06
CA ALA A 575 -11.11 2.92 -15.45
C ALA A 575 -9.83 3.08 -16.29
N SER A 576 -8.83 3.81 -15.78
CA SER A 576 -7.53 4.01 -16.45
C SER A 576 -6.82 2.68 -16.70
N GLU A 577 -6.70 1.83 -15.67
CA GLU A 577 -6.06 0.52 -15.82
C GLU A 577 -6.85 -0.38 -16.79
N LEU A 578 -8.19 -0.35 -16.77
CA LEU A 578 -8.99 -1.09 -17.76
C LEU A 578 -8.72 -0.63 -19.19
N VAL A 579 -8.58 0.69 -19.42
CA VAL A 579 -8.20 1.24 -20.74
C VAL A 579 -6.81 0.76 -21.15
N GLU A 580 -5.84 0.76 -20.24
CA GLU A 580 -4.49 0.22 -20.49
C GLU A 580 -4.53 -1.28 -20.83
N GLN A 581 -5.47 -2.02 -20.24
CA GLN A 581 -5.75 -3.41 -20.58
C GLN A 581 -6.61 -3.60 -21.85
N ASN A 582 -6.86 -2.54 -22.63
CA ASN A 582 -7.62 -2.50 -23.89
C ASN A 582 -9.14 -2.72 -23.76
N PHE A 583 -9.75 -2.42 -22.61
CA PHE A 583 -11.21 -2.32 -22.50
C PHE A 583 -11.72 -0.99 -23.03
N VAL A 584 -12.91 -0.98 -23.66
CA VAL A 584 -13.40 0.19 -24.44
C VAL A 584 -14.78 0.72 -24.03
N ASP A 585 -15.69 -0.10 -23.50
CA ASP A 585 -17.03 0.34 -23.04
C ASP A 585 -17.06 0.42 -21.51
N ILE A 586 -16.41 1.47 -20.98
CA ILE A 586 -16.25 1.74 -19.55
C ILE A 586 -17.05 3.00 -19.20
N ILE A 587 -17.95 2.88 -18.22
CA ILE A 587 -18.85 3.94 -17.78
C ILE A 587 -18.59 4.19 -16.30
N MET A 588 -18.02 5.34 -15.97
CA MET A 588 -17.91 5.77 -14.58
C MET A 588 -19.26 6.28 -14.08
N ILE A 589 -19.64 5.87 -12.86
CA ILE A 589 -20.89 6.26 -12.22
C ILE A 589 -20.65 6.69 -10.77
N PRO A 590 -21.41 7.67 -10.24
CA PRO A 590 -21.45 7.93 -8.81
C PRO A 590 -22.02 6.74 -8.03
N ASP A 591 -21.50 6.46 -6.84
CA ASP A 591 -21.94 5.35 -5.98
C ASP A 591 -23.47 5.37 -5.74
N ILE A 592 -24.04 6.57 -5.57
CA ILE A 592 -25.46 6.78 -5.24
C ILE A 592 -26.43 6.26 -6.33
N ILE A 593 -25.98 6.11 -7.59
CA ILE A 593 -26.84 5.61 -8.67
C ILE A 593 -26.66 4.12 -8.94
N ALA A 594 -25.78 3.42 -8.22
CA ALA A 594 -25.49 2.01 -8.47
C ALA A 594 -26.75 1.12 -8.43
N GLY A 595 -27.68 1.38 -7.50
CA GLY A 595 -28.96 0.66 -7.43
C GLY A 595 -29.83 0.87 -8.68
N ASN A 596 -29.87 2.08 -9.22
CA ASN A 596 -30.58 2.37 -10.47
C ASN A 596 -29.91 1.69 -11.67
N ILE A 597 -28.58 1.60 -11.69
CA ILE A 597 -27.84 0.90 -12.74
C ILE A 597 -28.12 -0.60 -12.69
N ILE A 598 -28.07 -1.20 -11.50
CA ILE A 598 -28.47 -2.59 -11.26
C ILE A 598 -29.90 -2.82 -11.78
N ASP A 599 -30.82 -1.89 -11.50
CA ASP A 599 -32.23 -2.02 -11.87
C ASP A 599 -32.54 -1.76 -13.36
N LYS A 600 -31.84 -0.85 -14.03
CA LYS A 600 -32.15 -0.51 -15.43
C LYS A 600 -31.35 -1.29 -16.46
N TYR A 601 -30.12 -1.68 -16.14
CA TYR A 601 -29.19 -2.22 -17.13
C TYR A 601 -29.01 -3.74 -17.08
N CYS A 602 -29.75 -4.47 -16.24
CA CYS A 602 -29.64 -5.95 -16.13
C CYS A 602 -28.18 -6.39 -15.94
N ILE A 603 -27.53 -5.91 -14.87
CA ILE A 603 -26.16 -6.28 -14.55
C ILE A 603 -26.04 -7.80 -14.39
N ASP A 604 -25.09 -8.41 -15.11
CA ASP A 604 -24.86 -9.85 -15.06
C ASP A 604 -24.02 -10.21 -13.84
N PHE A 605 -22.96 -9.44 -13.60
CA PHE A 605 -22.00 -9.68 -12.52
C PHE A 605 -21.66 -8.40 -11.77
N VAL A 606 -21.56 -8.50 -10.45
CA VAL A 606 -20.93 -7.49 -9.61
C VAL A 606 -19.62 -8.07 -9.11
N LEU A 607 -18.50 -7.53 -9.59
CA LEU A 607 -17.18 -8.04 -9.26
C LEU A 607 -16.55 -7.20 -8.15
N MET A 608 -16.03 -7.86 -7.12
CA MET A 608 -15.43 -7.20 -5.96
C MET A 608 -14.07 -7.81 -5.63
N GLY A 609 -13.15 -6.98 -5.13
CA GLY A 609 -11.93 -7.46 -4.49
C GLY A 609 -12.11 -7.64 -2.97
N ALA A 610 -11.10 -8.20 -2.32
CA ALA A 610 -10.91 -8.09 -0.86
C ALA A 610 -9.51 -7.56 -0.54
N ASN A 611 -9.39 -6.79 0.54
CA ASN A 611 -8.11 -6.54 1.23
C ASN A 611 -7.74 -7.77 2.06
N GLY A 612 -8.76 -8.42 2.63
CA GLY A 612 -8.67 -9.63 3.44
C GLY A 612 -10.01 -10.32 3.58
N PHE A 613 -10.02 -11.63 3.84
CA PHE A 613 -11.26 -12.36 4.08
C PHE A 613 -11.04 -13.59 4.97
N ASN A 614 -12.13 -14.07 5.57
CA ASN A 614 -12.21 -15.30 6.33
C ASN A 614 -13.53 -16.01 5.96
N ASP A 615 -13.94 -16.98 6.76
CA ASP A 615 -15.14 -17.79 6.49
C ASP A 615 -16.46 -17.11 6.83
N LYS A 616 -16.41 -15.95 7.48
CA LYS A 616 -17.60 -15.22 7.93
C LYS A 616 -17.80 -13.99 7.07
N GLU A 617 -16.73 -13.29 6.75
CA GLU A 617 -16.74 -11.99 6.08
C GLU A 617 -15.51 -11.77 5.20
N PHE A 618 -15.65 -10.89 4.22
CA PHE A 618 -14.53 -10.22 3.60
C PHE A 618 -14.52 -8.73 3.93
N ARG A 619 -13.34 -8.12 3.86
CA ARG A 619 -13.12 -6.70 4.13
C ARG A 619 -12.57 -6.01 2.89
N HIS A 620 -13.15 -4.87 2.56
CA HIS A 620 -12.65 -3.97 1.52
C HIS A 620 -13.04 -2.53 1.86
N SER A 621 -12.69 -1.57 1.00
CA SER A 621 -13.12 -0.17 1.10
C SER A 621 -14.62 -0.01 1.38
N ALA A 622 -14.96 1.01 2.17
CA ALA A 622 -16.35 1.28 2.52
C ALA A 622 -17.28 1.41 1.29
N GLY A 623 -18.51 0.95 1.45
CA GLY A 623 -19.60 0.91 0.47
C GLY A 623 -19.85 -0.45 -0.23
N HIS A 624 -18.96 -1.44 -0.07
CA HIS A 624 -19.18 -2.79 -0.63
C HIS A 624 -20.44 -3.46 -0.06
N ASP A 625 -20.69 -3.33 1.25
CA ASP A 625 -21.89 -3.90 1.89
C ASP A 625 -23.16 -3.24 1.34
N SER A 626 -23.10 -1.93 1.09
CA SER A 626 -24.22 -1.18 0.51
C SER A 626 -24.58 -1.69 -0.89
N ILE A 627 -23.58 -1.93 -1.74
CA ILE A 627 -23.82 -2.49 -3.09
C ILE A 627 -24.46 -3.88 -3.00
N ILE A 628 -23.99 -4.74 -2.10
CA ILE A 628 -24.55 -6.10 -1.93
C ILE A 628 -25.99 -6.06 -1.43
N ARG A 629 -26.31 -5.20 -0.44
CA ARG A 629 -27.68 -5.04 0.04
C ARG A 629 -28.63 -4.51 -1.04
N LEU A 630 -28.15 -3.69 -1.98
CA LEU A 630 -28.95 -3.24 -3.12
C LEU A 630 -29.30 -4.41 -4.06
N ILE A 631 -28.36 -5.35 -4.26
CA ILE A 631 -28.57 -6.57 -5.05
C ILE A 631 -29.57 -7.51 -4.34
N GLU A 632 -29.51 -7.63 -3.03
CA GLU A 632 -30.48 -8.42 -2.25
C GLU A 632 -31.90 -7.84 -2.30
N LYS A 633 -32.03 -6.52 -2.19
CA LYS A 633 -33.34 -5.83 -2.26
C LYS A 633 -34.00 -5.95 -3.63
N THR A 634 -33.22 -6.08 -4.71
CA THR A 634 -33.77 -6.26 -6.06
C THR A 634 -34.38 -7.65 -6.27
N ASP A 635 -34.03 -8.63 -5.44
CA ASP A 635 -34.73 -9.92 -5.41
C ASP A 635 -36.02 -9.87 -4.61
N ALA A 636 -36.01 -9.22 -3.44
CA ALA A 636 -37.17 -9.20 -2.54
C ALA A 636 -38.42 -8.58 -3.19
N LYS A 637 -38.26 -7.58 -4.07
CA LYS A 637 -39.39 -6.90 -4.73
C LYS A 637 -40.19 -7.79 -5.70
N LYS A 638 -39.67 -8.96 -6.10
CA LYS A 638 -40.35 -9.85 -7.06
C LYS A 638 -41.45 -10.71 -6.44
N THR A 639 -41.46 -10.92 -5.12
CA THR A 639 -42.35 -11.92 -4.51
C THR A 639 -43.81 -11.47 -4.40
N ASP A 640 -44.07 -10.15 -4.40
CA ASP A 640 -45.39 -9.63 -3.99
C ASP A 640 -46.23 -9.08 -5.15
N THR A 641 -45.60 -8.59 -6.23
CA THR A 641 -46.32 -7.86 -7.30
C THR A 641 -46.40 -8.56 -8.66
N GLU A 642 -45.56 -9.56 -8.93
CA GLU A 642 -45.42 -10.15 -10.29
C GLU A 642 -46.14 -11.49 -10.50
N LYS A 643 -46.91 -12.00 -9.53
CA LYS A 643 -47.66 -13.26 -9.71
C LYS A 643 -48.70 -13.23 -10.84
N THR A 644 -49.03 -12.07 -11.41
CA THR A 644 -50.10 -11.91 -12.41
C THR A 644 -49.64 -11.42 -13.78
N SER A 645 -48.35 -11.10 -14.01
CA SER A 645 -47.88 -10.60 -15.31
C SER A 645 -46.81 -11.51 -15.93
N THR A 646 -47.00 -11.91 -17.19
CA THR A 646 -46.09 -12.75 -18.00
C THR A 646 -44.77 -12.05 -18.38
N LYS A 647 -44.38 -10.96 -17.71
CA LYS A 647 -43.12 -10.26 -17.99
C LYS A 647 -41.93 -11.12 -17.56
N LYS A 648 -40.96 -11.26 -18.47
CA LYS A 648 -39.71 -12.00 -18.29
C LYS A 648 -39.02 -11.53 -16.99
N THR A 649 -39.00 -12.38 -15.97
CA THR A 649 -38.42 -12.07 -14.67
C THR A 649 -36.96 -11.70 -14.84
N LYS A 650 -36.59 -10.48 -14.45
CA LYS A 650 -35.24 -9.99 -14.59
C LYS A 650 -34.27 -10.81 -13.74
N LYS A 651 -33.17 -11.31 -14.30
CA LYS A 651 -32.18 -12.13 -13.57
C LYS A 651 -31.47 -11.29 -12.50
N LYS A 652 -31.28 -11.86 -11.29
CA LYS A 652 -30.46 -11.25 -10.23
C LYS A 652 -29.00 -11.16 -10.70
N PRO A 653 -28.30 -10.03 -10.54
CA PRO A 653 -26.85 -9.97 -10.70
C PRO A 653 -26.15 -11.00 -9.80
N LYS A 654 -25.06 -11.58 -10.28
CA LYS A 654 -24.23 -12.50 -9.50
C LYS A 654 -23.09 -11.75 -8.83
N VAL A 655 -22.95 -11.92 -7.51
CA VAL A 655 -21.86 -11.33 -6.73
C VAL A 655 -20.65 -12.24 -6.82
N VAL A 656 -19.55 -11.74 -7.40
CA VAL A 656 -18.31 -12.50 -7.60
C VAL A 656 -17.18 -11.84 -6.81
N LEU A 657 -16.64 -12.56 -5.85
CA LEU A 657 -15.46 -12.16 -5.09
C LEU A 657 -14.20 -12.66 -5.80
N VAL A 658 -13.28 -11.76 -6.12
CA VAL A 658 -12.01 -12.09 -6.80
C VAL A 658 -10.83 -11.79 -5.87
N VAL A 659 -10.18 -12.85 -5.39
CA VAL A 659 -9.16 -12.77 -4.33
C VAL A 659 -8.03 -13.75 -4.57
N THR A 660 -6.96 -13.63 -3.79
CA THR A 660 -5.86 -14.59 -3.77
C THR A 660 -5.80 -15.24 -2.39
N SER A 661 -5.34 -16.49 -2.32
CA SER A 661 -5.34 -17.30 -1.10
C SER A 661 -4.47 -16.73 0.02
N ASP A 662 -3.47 -15.90 -0.31
CA ASP A 662 -2.66 -15.18 0.67
C ASP A 662 -3.44 -14.15 1.48
N LYS A 663 -4.58 -13.66 0.96
CA LYS A 663 -5.50 -12.74 1.65
C LYS A 663 -6.44 -13.42 2.64
N TYR A 664 -6.47 -14.76 2.64
CA TYR A 664 -7.29 -15.52 3.57
C TYR A 664 -6.69 -15.49 4.98
N GLN A 665 -7.56 -15.32 5.97
CA GLN A 665 -7.24 -15.38 7.38
C GLN A 665 -7.98 -16.52 8.05
N ILE A 666 -7.23 -17.27 8.85
CA ILE A 666 -7.80 -18.21 9.82
C ILE A 666 -8.17 -17.36 11.03
N ASP A 667 -9.46 -17.31 11.36
CA ASP A 667 -9.95 -16.67 12.58
C ASP A 667 -9.29 -17.35 13.79
N LYS A 668 -8.28 -16.71 14.39
CA LYS A 668 -7.72 -17.15 15.68
C LYS A 668 -8.76 -17.15 16.80
N MET A 669 -9.86 -16.42 16.62
CA MET A 669 -10.97 -16.35 17.57
C MET A 669 -11.67 -17.69 17.81
N ASP A 670 -11.66 -18.64 16.89
CA ASP A 670 -12.24 -19.97 17.16
C ASP A 670 -11.30 -20.81 18.06
N GLU A 671 -10.01 -20.47 18.15
CA GLU A 671 -9.03 -21.09 19.07
C GLU A 671 -9.08 -20.46 20.46
N GLU A 672 -9.14 -19.12 20.57
CA GLU A 672 -9.22 -18.43 21.87
C GLU A 672 -10.61 -18.56 22.52
N ASN A 673 -11.70 -18.63 21.75
CA ASN A 673 -13.05 -18.83 22.31
C ASN A 673 -13.29 -20.26 22.81
N ARG A 674 -12.49 -21.26 22.43
CA ARG A 674 -12.54 -22.59 23.08
C ARG A 674 -12.08 -22.53 24.54
N ASP A 675 -11.14 -21.63 24.87
CA ASP A 675 -10.71 -21.38 26.25
C ASP A 675 -11.48 -20.25 26.95
N GLN A 676 -12.01 -19.27 26.19
CA GLN A 676 -12.69 -18.08 26.75
C GLN A 676 -14.22 -18.14 26.76
N SER A 677 -14.85 -19.26 26.34
CA SER A 677 -16.32 -19.45 26.37
C SER A 677 -16.99 -19.38 27.76
N LYS A 678 -16.29 -18.87 28.79
CA LYS A 678 -16.84 -18.64 30.12
C LYS A 678 -17.16 -17.20 30.50
N ASN A 679 -16.66 -16.14 29.85
CA ASN A 679 -17.05 -14.77 30.22
C ASN A 679 -16.60 -13.73 29.19
N THR A 680 -17.51 -13.26 28.33
CA THR A 680 -17.64 -11.83 27.91
C THR A 680 -18.71 -11.70 26.83
N VAL A 681 -19.63 -10.74 27.04
CA VAL A 681 -20.68 -10.38 26.08
C VAL A 681 -20.19 -9.17 25.29
N ASN A 682 -20.04 -9.31 23.97
CA ASN A 682 -19.78 -8.20 23.06
C ASN A 682 -21.06 -7.37 22.83
N PRO A 683 -21.00 -6.03 22.78
CA PRO A 683 -22.16 -5.19 22.53
C PRO A 683 -22.57 -5.27 21.05
N CYS A 684 -23.74 -5.85 20.78
CA CYS A 684 -24.39 -5.82 19.47
C CYS A 684 -25.19 -4.53 19.29
N TRP A 685 -25.21 -4.01 18.07
CA TRP A 685 -26.16 -3.00 17.59
C TRP A 685 -27.62 -3.45 17.87
N PRO A 686 -28.58 -2.52 18.08
CA PRO A 686 -29.93 -2.90 18.46
C PRO A 686 -30.59 -3.67 17.33
N LYS A 687 -31.00 -4.90 17.61
CA LYS A 687 -31.96 -5.61 16.76
C LYS A 687 -33.30 -4.89 16.93
N GLU A 688 -33.90 -4.47 15.82
CA GLU A 688 -35.30 -4.06 15.79
C GLU A 688 -36.15 -5.21 16.33
N SER A 689 -36.75 -5.01 17.50
CA SER A 689 -37.69 -5.94 18.09
C SER A 689 -38.99 -5.93 17.26
N SER A 690 -39.21 -7.01 16.51
CA SER A 690 -40.51 -7.34 15.95
C SER A 690 -41.50 -7.62 17.08
N GLY A 691 -42.20 -6.58 17.54
CA GLY A 691 -43.29 -6.68 18.49
C GLY A 691 -44.58 -7.14 17.81
N THR A 692 -44.95 -8.40 18.03
CA THR A 692 -46.34 -8.87 17.88
C THR A 692 -47.21 -8.24 18.97
N GLY A 693 -48.41 -7.83 18.60
CA GLY A 693 -49.21 -6.85 19.34
C GLY A 693 -49.79 -7.29 20.68
N SER A 694 -50.17 -6.28 21.47
CA SER A 694 -51.42 -6.30 22.23
C SER A 694 -51.87 -4.87 22.51
N ASN A 695 -53.18 -4.64 22.38
CA ASN A 695 -53.87 -3.39 22.68
C ASN A 695 -53.80 -3.06 24.17
N ASN A 696 -53.33 -1.86 24.53
CA ASN A 696 -54.09 -0.83 25.28
C ASN A 696 -53.19 0.19 26.00
N LYS A 697 -53.58 1.45 25.82
CA LYS A 697 -53.49 2.59 26.75
C LYS A 697 -52.13 3.23 27.08
N LYS A 698 -52.21 4.56 26.92
CA LYS A 698 -51.50 5.68 27.53
C LYS A 698 -50.25 6.17 26.81
N ILE A 699 -50.44 7.34 26.22
CA ILE A 699 -49.46 8.36 25.86
C ILE A 699 -48.40 8.45 26.97
N SER A 700 -47.16 8.15 26.60
CA SER A 700 -45.94 8.41 27.36
C SER A 700 -44.95 9.15 26.44
N PRO A 701 -43.99 9.91 27.00
CA PRO A 701 -43.52 11.16 26.45
C PRO A 701 -42.54 10.98 25.29
N GLU A 702 -42.32 12.08 24.56
CA GLU A 702 -41.30 12.25 23.54
C GLU A 702 -39.98 11.58 23.95
N PRO A 703 -39.29 10.89 23.03
CA PRO A 703 -37.99 10.31 23.32
C PRO A 703 -37.04 11.46 23.69
N ASN A 704 -36.60 11.46 24.94
CA ASN A 704 -35.62 12.39 25.46
C ASN A 704 -34.34 12.22 24.64
N CYS A 705 -34.07 13.16 23.73
CA CYS A 705 -32.92 13.14 22.82
C CYS A 705 -31.61 13.51 23.53
N ASP A 706 -31.64 13.71 24.85
CA ASP A 706 -30.50 14.11 25.66
C ASP A 706 -29.66 12.92 26.18
N GLU A 707 -30.10 11.66 25.96
CA GLU A 707 -29.26 10.46 26.13
C GLU A 707 -28.55 10.04 24.82
N ILE A 708 -28.24 11.00 23.95
CA ILE A 708 -27.33 10.77 22.83
C ILE A 708 -25.90 10.67 23.39
N PHE A 709 -25.54 9.44 23.75
CA PHE A 709 -24.19 8.90 23.68
C PHE A 709 -23.06 9.84 24.12
N GLU A 710 -22.73 9.83 25.41
CA GLU A 710 -21.34 10.03 25.86
C GLU A 710 -20.48 8.87 25.34
N CYS A 711 -20.27 8.81 24.02
CA CYS A 711 -19.22 7.98 23.45
C CYS A 711 -17.89 8.73 23.66
N GLU A 712 -17.14 8.33 24.69
CA GLU A 712 -15.85 8.89 25.11
C GLU A 712 -14.72 8.87 24.04
N GLY A 713 -14.99 8.45 22.80
CA GLY A 713 -14.03 8.45 21.71
C GLY A 713 -14.41 9.45 20.62
N HIS A 714 -13.79 10.62 20.60
CA HIS A 714 -13.73 11.46 19.41
C HIS A 714 -12.31 12.00 19.23
N ARG A 715 -11.85 12.07 17.98
CA ARG A 715 -10.54 12.61 17.61
C ARG A 715 -10.73 13.84 16.75
N GLU A 716 -9.96 14.87 17.03
CA GLU A 716 -9.90 16.05 16.19
C GLU A 716 -8.85 15.84 15.08
N ILE A 717 -9.26 15.99 13.83
CA ILE A 717 -8.36 15.94 12.67
C ILE A 717 -8.58 17.24 11.90
N SER A 718 -7.53 18.05 11.79
CA SER A 718 -7.56 19.36 11.11
C SER A 718 -8.67 20.31 11.59
N GLY A 719 -9.05 20.27 12.87
CA GLY A 719 -10.11 21.12 13.42
C GLY A 719 -11.51 20.49 13.43
N PHE A 720 -11.68 19.25 12.95
CA PHE A 720 -12.99 18.60 12.84
C PHE A 720 -13.10 17.40 13.76
N ARG A 721 -14.26 17.28 14.43
CA ARG A 721 -14.54 16.16 15.34
C ARG A 721 -14.99 14.94 14.54
N PHE A 722 -14.18 13.89 14.57
CA PHE A 722 -14.57 12.58 14.07
C PHE A 722 -14.97 11.69 15.25
N TRP A 723 -16.09 11.00 15.09
CA TRP A 723 -16.42 9.92 16.01
C TRP A 723 -15.25 8.92 16.06
N GLN A 724 -15.01 8.20 17.15
CA GLN A 724 -13.96 7.18 17.20
C GLN A 724 -14.51 5.97 17.96
N PRO A 725 -15.12 4.99 17.28
CA PRO A 725 -15.31 3.70 17.90
C PRO A 725 -13.92 3.14 18.23
N ASN A 726 -13.82 2.38 19.33
CA ASN A 726 -12.59 1.85 19.95
C ASN A 726 -11.68 0.94 19.06
N ASN A 727 -11.68 1.07 17.73
CA ASN A 727 -10.89 0.27 16.79
C ASN A 727 -10.34 1.10 15.61
N ASP A 728 -9.04 0.92 15.33
CA ASP A 728 -8.11 1.58 14.39
C ASP A 728 -8.48 1.63 12.88
N SER A 729 -9.74 1.54 12.50
CA SER A 729 -10.16 1.38 11.09
C SER A 729 -10.56 2.67 10.36
N ARG A 730 -10.10 3.86 10.78
CA ARG A 730 -10.42 5.13 10.08
C ARG A 730 -9.30 5.61 9.15
N ARG A 731 -9.67 6.49 8.22
CA ARG A 731 -8.70 7.19 7.36
C ARG A 731 -8.34 8.50 8.05
N ASP A 732 -7.05 8.69 8.32
CA ASP A 732 -6.52 9.92 8.92
C ASP A 732 -6.42 11.09 7.91
N ASN A 733 -6.62 10.81 6.62
CA ASN A 733 -6.57 11.84 5.59
C ASN A 733 -7.88 12.61 5.52
N PHE A 734 -7.75 13.93 5.66
CA PHE A 734 -8.81 14.91 5.56
C PHE A 734 -9.36 15.02 4.12
N TRP A 735 -10.69 15.13 3.97
CA TRP A 735 -11.32 15.52 2.71
C TRP A 735 -11.44 17.04 2.73
N PHE A 736 -10.75 17.70 1.80
CA PHE A 736 -10.76 19.15 1.65
C PHE A 736 -12.17 19.68 1.45
N VAL A 737 -12.82 20.06 2.55
CA VAL A 737 -13.81 21.10 2.47
C VAL A 737 -13.05 22.41 2.60
N THR A 738 -12.57 22.91 1.46
CA THR A 738 -12.01 24.28 1.34
C THR A 738 -13.09 25.36 1.49
N ASN A 739 -14.34 24.94 1.71
CA ASN A 739 -15.44 25.86 1.91
C ASN A 739 -15.44 26.34 3.37
N ASN A 740 -15.10 27.61 3.57
CA ASN A 740 -15.15 28.31 4.86
C ASN A 740 -16.51 28.20 5.56
N GLU A 741 -17.61 27.93 4.85
CA GLU A 741 -18.91 27.69 5.47
C GLU A 741 -18.96 26.39 6.27
N VAL A 742 -18.19 25.37 5.89
CA VAL A 742 -18.12 24.11 6.63
C VAL A 742 -17.27 24.24 7.90
N ASP A 743 -16.29 25.13 7.90
CA ASP A 743 -15.58 25.50 9.13
C ASP A 743 -16.51 26.12 10.17
N LYS A 744 -17.55 26.86 9.75
CA LYS A 744 -18.53 27.46 10.67
C LYS A 744 -19.41 26.44 11.38
N ILE A 745 -19.55 25.24 10.84
CA ILE A 745 -20.43 24.19 11.38
C ILE A 745 -19.65 22.98 11.91
N LYS A 746 -18.31 22.97 11.81
CA LYS A 746 -17.48 21.82 12.16
C LYS A 746 -17.62 21.37 13.61
N ASP A 747 -17.87 22.30 14.53
CA ASP A 747 -18.05 21.99 15.96
C ASP A 747 -19.42 21.35 16.24
N SER A 748 -20.39 21.57 15.35
CA SER A 748 -21.76 21.04 15.44
C SER A 748 -21.96 19.71 14.70
N ILE A 749 -20.97 19.26 13.93
CA ILE A 749 -21.06 18.05 13.10
C ILE A 749 -20.04 17.03 13.56
N LEU A 750 -20.52 15.82 13.83
CA LEU A 750 -19.68 14.66 14.08
C LEU A 750 -19.50 13.87 12.79
N PHE A 751 -18.27 13.81 12.27
CA PHE A 751 -18.00 13.13 11.01
C PHE A 751 -17.77 11.62 11.20
N PHE A 752 -18.31 10.82 10.28
CA PHE A 752 -18.04 9.38 10.18
C PHE A 752 -17.52 9.01 8.79
N ASN A 753 -16.27 8.55 8.75
CA ASN A 753 -15.56 8.17 7.53
C ASN A 753 -14.92 6.78 7.71
N PRO A 754 -15.73 5.71 7.63
CA PRO A 754 -15.19 4.36 7.75
C PRO A 754 -14.23 4.08 6.59
N ARG A 755 -13.09 3.46 6.90
CA ARG A 755 -12.14 3.06 5.85
C ARG A 755 -12.67 1.88 5.06
N GLU A 756 -13.34 0.96 5.75
CA GLU A 756 -13.69 -0.38 5.29
C GLU A 756 -15.09 -0.82 5.71
N ASP A 757 -15.66 -1.72 4.91
CA ASP A 757 -16.84 -2.51 5.26
C ASP A 757 -16.45 -3.94 5.60
N LYS A 758 -17.33 -4.59 6.37
CA LYS A 758 -17.33 -6.03 6.59
C LYS A 758 -18.54 -6.60 5.86
N VAL A 759 -18.28 -7.43 4.87
CA VAL A 759 -19.33 -8.02 4.04
C VAL A 759 -19.44 -9.50 4.34
N PRO A 760 -20.63 -10.01 4.73
CA PRO A 760 -20.84 -11.42 4.96
C PRO A 760 -20.51 -12.27 3.73
N ILE A 761 -19.67 -13.29 3.90
CA ILE A 761 -19.23 -14.14 2.77
C ILE A 761 -20.40 -14.92 2.15
N GLN A 762 -21.44 -15.19 2.94
CA GLN A 762 -22.67 -15.85 2.50
C GLN A 762 -23.46 -15.08 1.42
N ASN A 763 -23.15 -13.79 1.24
CA ASN A 763 -23.76 -12.93 0.23
C ASN A 763 -23.00 -12.98 -1.12
N VAL A 764 -21.90 -13.74 -1.18
CA VAL A 764 -21.10 -13.96 -2.39
C VAL A 764 -21.61 -15.22 -3.11
N ASP A 765 -22.00 -15.07 -4.38
CA ASP A 765 -22.44 -16.19 -5.21
C ASP A 765 -21.26 -17.05 -5.68
N PHE A 766 -20.15 -16.41 -6.07
CA PHE A 766 -18.97 -17.09 -6.61
C PHE A 766 -17.69 -16.48 -6.08
N MET A 767 -16.68 -17.31 -5.86
CA MET A 767 -15.34 -16.85 -5.50
C MET A 767 -14.32 -17.36 -6.52
N ILE A 768 -13.59 -16.44 -7.15
CA ILE A 768 -12.51 -16.73 -8.10
C ILE A 768 -11.18 -16.49 -7.38
N THR A 769 -10.33 -17.52 -7.36
CA THR A 769 -9.04 -17.48 -6.66
C THR A 769 -7.91 -18.07 -7.51
N ASN A 770 -6.68 -17.99 -7.01
CA ASN A 770 -5.54 -18.69 -7.63
C ASN A 770 -5.57 -20.22 -7.44
N ILE A 771 -6.43 -20.74 -6.57
CA ILE A 771 -6.57 -22.20 -6.35
C ILE A 771 -7.79 -22.79 -7.05
N GLY A 772 -8.63 -21.95 -7.66
CA GLY A 772 -9.79 -22.37 -8.42
C GLY A 772 -11.01 -21.46 -8.25
N LEU A 773 -12.15 -22.00 -8.70
CA LEU A 773 -13.47 -21.39 -8.66
C LEU A 773 -14.34 -22.12 -7.62
N PHE A 774 -15.03 -21.37 -6.77
CA PHE A 774 -15.94 -21.89 -5.75
C PHE A 774 -17.34 -21.28 -5.92
N GLU A 775 -18.38 -22.12 -5.93
CA GLU A 775 -19.79 -21.70 -6.06
C GLU A 775 -20.48 -21.76 -4.69
N LYS A 776 -21.14 -20.67 -4.29
CA LYS A 776 -21.75 -20.45 -2.96
C LYS A 776 -20.80 -20.78 -1.81
N VAL A 777 -20.25 -19.75 -1.18
CA VAL A 777 -19.26 -19.89 -0.07
C VAL A 777 -19.81 -20.54 1.21
N LYS A 778 -20.98 -21.20 1.16
CA LYS A 778 -21.49 -22.06 2.23
C LYS A 778 -20.76 -23.40 2.34
N ASP A 779 -20.04 -23.84 1.30
CA ASP A 779 -19.12 -24.98 1.37
C ASP A 779 -17.70 -24.51 1.75
N SER A 780 -17.60 -23.66 2.78
CA SER A 780 -16.32 -23.07 3.25
C SER A 780 -15.26 -24.12 3.61
N ILE A 781 -15.65 -25.38 3.80
CA ILE A 781 -14.79 -26.51 4.09
C ILE A 781 -13.85 -26.81 2.91
N GLU A 782 -14.35 -26.89 1.68
CA GLU A 782 -13.49 -27.23 0.53
C GLU A 782 -12.47 -26.13 0.27
N PHE A 783 -12.90 -24.87 0.33
CA PHE A 783 -11.99 -23.73 0.21
C PHE A 783 -10.95 -23.73 1.33
N ARG A 784 -11.37 -23.90 2.59
CA ARG A 784 -10.47 -24.02 3.75
C ARG A 784 -9.46 -25.13 3.52
N GLU A 785 -9.91 -26.33 3.17
CA GLU A 785 -9.05 -27.48 2.94
C GLU A 785 -8.05 -27.22 1.82
N MET A 786 -8.45 -26.55 0.73
CA MET A 786 -7.53 -26.21 -0.34
C MET A 786 -6.53 -25.13 0.07
N VAL A 787 -6.93 -24.11 0.84
CA VAL A 787 -5.99 -23.11 1.38
C VAL A 787 -5.06 -23.74 2.43
N TYR A 788 -5.57 -24.62 3.29
CA TYR A 788 -4.77 -25.39 4.23
C TYR A 788 -3.81 -26.30 3.49
N LYS A 789 -4.25 -26.98 2.41
CA LYS A 789 -3.39 -27.79 1.55
C LYS A 789 -2.36 -26.92 0.86
N GLU A 790 -2.69 -25.75 0.32
CA GLU A 790 -1.69 -24.86 -0.31
C GLU A 790 -0.66 -24.37 0.72
N THR A 791 -1.11 -23.93 1.89
CA THR A 791 -0.25 -23.45 2.98
C THR A 791 0.60 -24.58 3.57
N SER A 792 -0.02 -25.75 3.77
CA SER A 792 0.63 -26.97 4.27
C SER A 792 1.60 -27.53 3.25
N LEU A 793 1.22 -27.66 1.98
CA LEU A 793 2.07 -28.18 0.91
C LEU A 793 3.27 -27.24 0.70
N PHE A 794 3.07 -25.93 0.80
CA PHE A 794 4.17 -24.97 0.79
C PHE A 794 5.09 -25.16 2.01
N ASN A 795 4.54 -25.35 3.20
CA ASN A 795 5.31 -25.66 4.40
C ASN A 795 6.01 -27.03 4.32
N GLN A 796 5.36 -28.02 3.73
CA GLN A 796 5.85 -29.39 3.52
C GLN A 796 6.93 -29.43 2.44
N LEU A 797 6.82 -28.67 1.35
CA LEU A 797 7.85 -28.58 0.31
C LEU A 797 9.10 -27.87 0.86
N ASN A 798 8.92 -26.78 1.59
CA ASN A 798 10.03 -26.13 2.31
C ASN A 798 10.65 -27.08 3.34
N LEU A 799 9.84 -27.90 3.99
CA LEU A 799 10.30 -28.92 4.91
C LEU A 799 11.09 -30.00 4.17
N ILE A 800 10.53 -30.62 3.14
CA ILE A 800 11.17 -31.64 2.32
C ILE A 800 12.50 -31.14 1.77
N GLN A 801 12.57 -29.91 1.23
CA GLN A 801 13.82 -29.33 0.75
C GLN A 801 14.86 -29.14 1.87
N LYS A 802 14.44 -28.77 3.09
CA LYS A 802 15.33 -28.75 4.27
C LYS A 802 15.80 -30.16 4.62
N ILE A 803 14.90 -31.15 4.62
CA ILE A 803 15.21 -32.55 4.89
C ILE A 803 16.20 -33.08 3.84
N GLU A 804 15.96 -32.83 2.55
CA GLU A 804 16.85 -33.22 1.44
C GLU A 804 18.21 -32.54 1.53
N LYS A 805 18.28 -31.25 1.89
CA LYS A 805 19.54 -30.53 2.12
C LYS A 805 20.31 -31.14 3.30
N SER A 806 19.64 -31.41 4.41
CA SER A 806 20.23 -32.12 5.56
C SER A 806 20.64 -33.55 5.19
N LEU A 807 19.89 -34.23 4.33
CA LEU A 807 20.22 -35.58 3.85
C LEU A 807 21.38 -35.60 2.84
N GLY A 808 21.52 -34.56 2.01
CA GLY A 808 22.69 -34.37 1.16
C GLY A 808 23.97 -34.12 1.97
N LEU A 809 23.84 -33.48 3.13
CA LEU A 809 24.93 -33.44 4.13
C LEU A 809 25.16 -34.83 4.77
N LEU A 810 24.09 -35.59 5.00
CA LEU A 810 24.16 -36.96 5.56
C LEU A 810 24.86 -37.98 4.66
N SER A 811 24.70 -37.89 3.34
CA SER A 811 25.35 -38.83 2.42
C SER A 811 26.88 -38.75 2.47
N ASN A 812 27.43 -37.63 2.95
CA ASN A 812 28.87 -37.35 2.96
C ASN A 812 29.50 -37.44 4.36
N THR A 813 28.73 -37.56 5.44
CA THR A 813 29.26 -37.66 6.81
C THR A 813 29.30 -39.11 7.31
N THR A 814 30.44 -39.53 7.85
CA THR A 814 30.62 -40.81 8.56
C THR A 814 30.38 -40.69 10.07
N ASN A 815 30.08 -39.49 10.57
CA ASN A 815 29.94 -39.23 12.00
C ASN A 815 28.52 -39.58 12.51
N HIS A 816 28.45 -40.54 13.43
CA HIS A 816 27.22 -41.03 14.05
C HIS A 816 26.52 -39.99 14.94
N ASP A 817 27.26 -39.07 15.57
CA ASP A 817 26.68 -38.03 16.44
C ASP A 817 25.93 -36.97 15.62
N CYS A 818 26.44 -36.66 14.43
CA CYS A 818 25.82 -35.74 13.48
C CYS A 818 24.50 -36.32 12.95
N LEU A 819 24.46 -37.63 12.74
CA LEU A 819 23.24 -38.38 12.39
C LEU A 819 22.18 -38.32 13.49
N ALA A 820 22.58 -38.54 14.74
CA ALA A 820 21.66 -38.46 15.88
C ALA A 820 21.07 -37.05 16.03
N GLN A 821 21.91 -36.01 15.92
CA GLN A 821 21.43 -34.62 15.99
C GLN A 821 20.46 -34.27 14.86
N ILE A 822 20.72 -34.71 13.62
CA ILE A 822 19.81 -34.45 12.50
C ILE A 822 18.48 -35.18 12.68
N VAL A 823 18.49 -36.40 13.23
CA VAL A 823 17.26 -37.12 13.59
C VAL A 823 16.49 -36.35 14.66
N ILE A 824 17.17 -35.84 15.68
CA ILE A 824 16.58 -34.98 16.73
C ILE A 824 15.96 -33.72 16.10
N ASP A 825 16.69 -33.02 15.23
CA ASP A 825 16.22 -31.81 14.55
C ASP A 825 14.98 -32.09 13.67
N LEU A 826 14.94 -33.25 13.01
CA LEU A 826 13.77 -33.72 12.24
C LEU A 826 12.56 -34.02 13.14
N PHE A 827 12.80 -34.60 14.32
CA PHE A 827 11.76 -34.90 15.31
C PHE A 827 11.23 -33.65 16.01
N ASP A 828 12.10 -32.70 16.35
CA ASP A 828 11.71 -31.39 16.87
C ASP A 828 10.86 -30.63 15.83
N LEU A 829 11.22 -30.74 14.55
CA LEU A 829 10.37 -30.19 13.48
C LEU A 829 9.00 -30.85 13.37
N LEU A 830 8.90 -32.17 13.63
CA LEU A 830 7.62 -32.88 13.69
C LEU A 830 6.80 -32.51 14.94
N LYS A 831 7.45 -32.11 16.04
CA LYS A 831 6.79 -31.74 17.29
C LYS A 831 5.83 -30.56 17.10
N ASP A 832 6.23 -29.60 16.27
CA ASP A 832 5.47 -28.38 15.97
C ASP A 832 4.36 -28.57 14.90
N GLN A 833 4.34 -29.70 14.18
CA GLN A 833 3.29 -30.03 13.22
C GLN A 833 2.07 -30.67 13.90
N ARG A 834 0.87 -30.49 13.33
CA ARG A 834 -0.40 -31.04 13.85
C ARG A 834 -1.19 -31.79 12.76
N GLY A 835 -2.01 -32.75 13.18
CA GLY A 835 -2.98 -33.46 12.32
C GLY A 835 -2.35 -34.32 11.21
N GLU A 836 -3.03 -34.40 10.06
CA GLU A 836 -2.63 -35.22 8.90
C GLU A 836 -1.27 -34.82 8.31
N VAL A 837 -0.90 -33.54 8.42
CA VAL A 837 0.40 -33.00 7.98
C VAL A 837 1.54 -33.66 8.75
N LYS A 838 1.39 -33.84 10.06
CA LYS A 838 2.35 -34.53 10.93
C LYS A 838 2.51 -36.00 10.51
N ILE A 839 1.41 -36.66 10.14
CA ILE A 839 1.38 -38.07 9.75
C ILE A 839 2.07 -38.28 8.39
N ALA A 840 1.72 -37.47 7.39
CA ALA A 840 2.32 -37.53 6.06
C ALA A 840 3.82 -37.26 6.11
N THR A 841 4.23 -36.25 6.88
CA THR A 841 5.64 -35.90 7.08
C THR A 841 6.40 -37.00 7.83
N GLY A 842 5.80 -37.59 8.87
CA GLY A 842 6.40 -38.71 9.59
C GLY A 842 6.63 -39.94 8.71
N ARG A 843 5.69 -40.27 7.82
CA ARG A 843 5.84 -41.38 6.87
C ARG A 843 7.01 -41.17 5.91
N GLU A 844 7.17 -39.97 5.36
CA GLU A 844 8.28 -39.68 4.45
C GLU A 844 9.63 -39.66 5.16
N ILE A 845 9.71 -39.15 6.40
CA ILE A 845 10.92 -39.25 7.24
C ILE A 845 11.30 -40.71 7.49
N ILE A 846 10.33 -41.58 7.82
CA ILE A 846 10.58 -43.02 8.04
C ILE A 846 11.08 -43.68 6.75
N LYS A 847 10.46 -43.42 5.60
CA LYS A 847 10.92 -43.96 4.30
C LYS A 847 12.34 -43.53 3.98
N LEU A 848 12.67 -42.25 4.23
CA LEU A 848 14.00 -41.70 3.98
C LEU A 848 15.05 -42.30 4.91
N LEU A 849 14.75 -42.44 6.21
CA LEU A 849 15.62 -43.14 7.16
C LEU A 849 15.85 -44.58 6.71
N PHE A 850 14.79 -45.29 6.31
CA PHE A 850 14.88 -46.66 5.83
C PHE A 850 15.78 -46.80 4.58
N SER A 851 15.60 -45.91 3.59
CA SER A 851 16.45 -45.87 2.40
C SER A 851 17.92 -45.56 2.72
N PHE A 852 18.17 -44.67 3.69
CA PHE A 852 19.51 -44.34 4.17
C PHE A 852 20.20 -45.55 4.82
N TYR A 853 19.52 -46.25 5.74
CA TYR A 853 20.05 -47.48 6.36
C TYR A 853 20.26 -48.60 5.33
N GLN A 854 19.41 -48.68 4.30
CA GLN A 854 19.56 -49.65 3.21
C GLN A 854 20.83 -49.41 2.40
N LYS A 855 21.12 -48.16 2.02
CA LYS A 855 22.33 -47.79 1.26
C LYS A 855 23.63 -48.06 2.02
N ARG A 856 23.62 -48.11 3.35
CA ARG A 856 24.80 -48.41 4.17
C ARG A 856 24.96 -49.89 4.53
N GLY A 857 24.15 -50.78 3.95
CA GLY A 857 24.23 -52.23 4.20
C GLY A 857 23.77 -52.66 5.59
N ILE A 858 23.20 -51.74 6.39
CA ILE A 858 22.70 -52.02 7.74
C ILE A 858 21.42 -52.88 7.67
N VAL A 859 20.70 -52.82 6.54
CA VAL A 859 19.44 -53.55 6.30
C VAL A 859 19.61 -55.08 6.11
N GLN A 860 20.84 -55.60 6.02
CA GLN A 860 21.06 -57.06 5.96
C GLN A 860 20.61 -57.79 7.26
N GLY A 861 20.47 -57.09 8.39
CA GLY A 861 19.83 -57.62 9.61
C GLY A 861 18.29 -57.64 9.52
N ILE A 862 17.70 -56.57 8.97
CA ILE A 862 16.26 -56.35 8.89
C ILE A 862 15.57 -57.30 7.90
N GLU A 863 16.19 -57.63 6.76
CA GLU A 863 15.66 -58.63 5.82
C GLU A 863 15.56 -60.04 6.44
N LYS A 864 16.48 -60.40 7.36
CA LYS A 864 16.41 -61.67 8.10
C LYS A 864 15.28 -61.70 9.13
N ILE A 865 14.88 -60.56 9.66
CA ILE A 865 13.71 -60.43 10.55
C ILE A 865 12.41 -60.51 9.75
N PHE A 866 12.38 -59.90 8.56
CA PHE A 866 11.23 -59.96 7.64
C PHE A 866 10.91 -61.39 7.18
N ILE A 867 11.95 -62.21 6.94
CA ILE A 867 11.78 -63.60 6.50
C ILE A 867 11.41 -64.56 7.66
N ASN A 868 11.72 -64.21 8.92
CA ASN A 868 11.48 -65.07 10.09
C ASN A 868 10.20 -64.77 10.88
N ASN A 869 9.53 -63.64 10.64
CA ASN A 869 8.23 -63.36 11.27
C ASN A 869 7.10 -64.09 10.55
N LYS A 870 6.69 -65.22 11.15
CA LYS A 870 5.72 -66.22 10.65
C LYS A 870 4.28 -65.70 10.44
N LEU A 871 4.01 -64.41 10.63
CA LEU A 871 2.67 -63.83 10.56
C LEU A 871 2.26 -63.34 9.15
N LEU A 872 3.23 -63.07 8.26
CA LEU A 872 2.91 -62.60 6.90
C LEU A 872 2.83 -63.73 5.86
N LYS A 873 3.49 -64.87 6.09
CA LYS A 873 3.48 -66.00 5.14
C LYS A 873 2.14 -66.74 5.03
N ASN A 874 1.21 -66.53 5.97
CA ASN A 874 -0.12 -67.17 5.92
C ASN A 874 -1.21 -66.27 5.30
N ARG A 875 -0.86 -65.12 4.71
CA ARG A 875 -1.83 -64.19 4.08
C ARG A 875 -1.46 -63.71 2.69
N THR A 876 -0.32 -64.13 2.14
CA THR A 876 0.14 -63.71 0.80
C THR A 876 -0.38 -64.57 -0.36
N ASP A 877 -1.30 -65.50 -0.12
CA ASP A 877 -1.93 -66.30 -1.18
C ASP A 877 -3.27 -65.75 -1.68
N ASN A 878 -3.73 -64.60 -1.15
CA ASN A 878 -4.95 -63.93 -1.63
C ASN A 878 -4.63 -62.61 -2.34
N SER A 879 -5.39 -62.36 -3.42
CA SER A 879 -5.25 -61.25 -4.35
C SER A 879 -5.35 -59.87 -3.69
N GLU A 880 -4.72 -58.89 -4.35
CA GLU A 880 -4.63 -57.44 -4.03
C GLU A 880 -5.94 -56.72 -3.66
N GLU A 881 -7.11 -57.34 -3.83
CA GLU A 881 -8.42 -56.78 -3.47
C GLU A 881 -8.76 -56.90 -1.98
N ASP A 882 -8.23 -57.87 -1.24
CA ASP A 882 -8.58 -58.10 0.18
C ASP A 882 -7.94 -57.08 1.17
N LEU A 883 -7.04 -56.22 0.69
CA LEU A 883 -6.35 -55.22 1.53
C LEU A 883 -7.10 -53.88 1.64
N LYS A 884 -8.17 -53.66 0.87
CA LYS A 884 -8.95 -52.41 0.90
C LYS A 884 -9.86 -52.27 2.13
N ASP A 885 -10.16 -53.37 2.81
CA ASP A 885 -11.08 -53.40 3.95
C ASP A 885 -10.38 -53.55 5.31
N VAL A 886 -9.04 -53.47 5.35
CA VAL A 886 -8.31 -53.49 6.63
C VAL A 886 -8.44 -52.11 7.29
N PRO A 887 -9.03 -52.01 8.51
CA PRO A 887 -9.15 -50.74 9.21
C PRO A 887 -7.79 -50.08 9.38
N LEU A 888 -7.69 -48.77 9.11
CA LEU A 888 -6.45 -48.01 9.22
C LEU A 888 -5.77 -48.18 10.60
N THR A 889 -6.56 -48.40 11.65
CA THR A 889 -6.13 -48.71 13.01
C THR A 889 -5.35 -50.04 13.11
N GLU A 890 -5.71 -51.06 12.33
CA GLU A 890 -5.06 -52.37 12.32
C GLU A 890 -3.70 -52.31 11.62
N VAL A 891 -3.61 -51.58 10.50
CA VAL A 891 -2.35 -51.33 9.76
C VAL A 891 -1.37 -50.54 10.64
N MET A 892 -1.84 -49.51 11.34
CA MET A 892 -1.00 -48.71 12.23
C MET A 892 -0.55 -49.46 13.49
N ARG A 893 -1.35 -50.41 13.99
CA ARG A 893 -0.95 -51.29 15.11
C ARG A 893 0.21 -52.22 14.70
N ILE A 894 0.16 -52.76 13.47
CA ILE A 894 1.21 -53.61 12.90
C ILE A 894 2.51 -52.82 12.72
N ASP A 895 2.44 -51.59 12.20
CA ASP A 895 3.62 -50.71 12.07
C ASP A 895 4.23 -50.35 13.43
N ARG A 896 3.40 -50.08 14.45
CA ARG A 896 3.85 -49.81 15.84
C ARG A 896 4.62 -50.98 16.42
N ASP A 897 4.04 -52.18 16.40
CA ASP A 897 4.64 -53.36 17.02
C ASP A 897 5.92 -53.78 16.30
N MET A 898 5.98 -53.55 14.98
CA MET A 898 7.18 -53.75 14.16
C MET A 898 8.28 -52.74 14.52
N ILE A 899 7.95 -51.44 14.62
CA ILE A 899 8.88 -50.39 15.02
C ILE A 899 9.40 -50.64 16.46
N ARG A 900 8.52 -51.03 17.39
CA ARG A 900 8.88 -51.36 18.78
C ARG A 900 9.83 -52.56 18.84
N ALA A 901 9.56 -53.61 18.06
CA ALA A 901 10.43 -54.78 17.95
C ALA A 901 11.81 -54.47 17.33
N LEU A 902 11.88 -53.52 16.38
CA LEU A 902 13.14 -53.02 15.81
C LEU A 902 13.97 -52.25 16.85
N PHE A 903 13.33 -51.40 17.65
CA PHE A 903 13.98 -50.68 18.76
C PHE A 903 14.48 -51.62 19.87
N ASP A 904 13.72 -52.67 20.18
CA ASP A 904 14.05 -53.61 21.26
C ASP A 904 15.16 -54.62 20.92
N LYS A 905 15.34 -54.99 19.64
CA LYS A 905 16.27 -56.08 19.25
C LYS A 905 17.56 -55.65 18.56
N GLU A 906 17.56 -54.62 17.72
CA GLU A 906 18.74 -54.29 16.91
C GLU A 906 19.45 -53.00 17.34
N ILE A 907 18.71 -51.97 17.74
CA ILE A 907 19.30 -50.65 18.05
C ILE A 907 20.11 -50.67 19.35
N VAL A 908 19.71 -51.47 20.34
CA VAL A 908 20.47 -51.67 21.60
C VAL A 908 21.85 -52.29 21.37
N ASN A 909 22.00 -53.06 20.29
CA ASN A 909 23.26 -53.72 19.93
C ASN A 909 24.18 -52.86 19.04
N LEU A 910 23.69 -51.72 18.55
CA LEU A 910 24.43 -50.76 17.70
C LEU A 910 24.96 -49.55 18.51
N LEU A 911 24.81 -49.58 19.83
CA LEU A 911 25.19 -48.48 20.71
C LEU A 911 26.72 -48.29 20.77
N PRO A 912 27.23 -47.04 20.77
CA PRO A 912 28.65 -46.78 20.96
C PRO A 912 29.15 -47.32 22.31
N ASN A 913 30.41 -47.75 22.37
CA ASN A 913 31.00 -48.40 23.56
C ASN A 913 31.13 -47.46 24.78
N ASN A 914 30.90 -46.15 24.60
CA ASN A 914 30.89 -45.19 25.69
C ASN A 914 29.61 -45.30 26.51
N ALA A 915 29.75 -45.57 27.81
CA ALA A 915 28.63 -45.76 28.74
C ALA A 915 27.71 -44.54 28.88
N LYS A 916 28.24 -43.32 28.69
CA LYS A 916 27.46 -42.07 28.84
C LYS A 916 26.50 -41.87 27.66
N ASP A 917 27.00 -42.07 26.44
CA ASP A 917 26.21 -41.97 25.21
C ASP A 917 25.17 -43.10 25.13
N LYS A 918 25.48 -44.26 25.73
CA LYS A 918 24.57 -45.40 25.84
C LYS A 918 23.34 -45.11 26.71
N GLU A 919 23.51 -44.42 27.82
CA GLU A 919 22.39 -44.01 28.68
C GLU A 919 21.56 -42.90 28.04
N GLU A 920 22.19 -41.91 27.42
CA GLU A 920 21.50 -40.81 26.76
C GLU A 920 20.66 -41.30 25.57
N PHE A 921 21.24 -42.19 24.76
CA PHE A 921 20.52 -42.83 23.65
C PHE A 921 19.39 -43.76 24.14
N LYS A 922 19.59 -44.45 25.27
CA LYS A 922 18.52 -45.24 25.90
C LYS A 922 17.36 -44.37 26.37
N ARG A 923 17.62 -43.23 27.02
CA ARG A 923 16.59 -42.25 27.41
C ARG A 923 15.84 -41.72 26.19
N TYR A 924 16.52 -41.57 25.06
CA TYR A 924 15.89 -41.17 23.81
C TYR A 924 14.95 -42.25 23.23
N ILE A 925 15.38 -43.52 23.21
CA ILE A 925 14.52 -44.65 22.83
C ILE A 925 13.30 -44.76 23.76
N ASP A 926 13.52 -44.60 25.06
CA ASP A 926 12.44 -44.69 26.04
C ASP A 926 11.44 -43.52 25.86
N SER A 927 11.92 -42.31 25.57
CA SER A 927 11.07 -41.16 25.20
C SER A 927 10.30 -41.39 23.88
N MET A 928 10.92 -42.06 22.91
CA MET A 928 10.24 -42.45 21.66
C MET A 928 9.14 -43.49 21.89
N LYS A 929 9.37 -44.46 22.79
CA LYS A 929 8.35 -45.45 23.17
C LYS A 929 7.17 -44.77 23.87
N GLU A 930 7.45 -43.87 24.80
CA GLU A 930 6.43 -43.09 25.50
C GLU A 930 5.64 -42.19 24.54
N PHE A 931 6.31 -41.59 23.54
CA PHE A 931 5.66 -40.85 22.46
C PHE A 931 4.70 -41.73 21.65
N LEU A 932 5.14 -42.91 21.20
CA LEU A 932 4.31 -43.86 20.44
C LEU A 932 3.10 -44.36 21.25
N ASP A 933 3.27 -44.55 22.57
CA ASP A 933 2.19 -44.94 23.47
C ASP A 933 1.19 -43.76 23.69
N SER A 934 1.67 -42.50 23.74
CA SER A 934 0.81 -41.30 23.85
C SER A 934 0.03 -40.98 22.57
N TYR A 935 0.56 -41.36 21.40
CA TYR A 935 -0.03 -41.18 20.07
C TYR A 935 -1.35 -41.96 19.93
N GLU A 936 -1.40 -43.19 20.46
CA GLU A 936 -2.59 -44.06 20.42
C GLU A 936 -3.73 -43.51 21.29
N ILE A 937 -3.41 -43.05 22.51
CA ILE A 937 -4.39 -42.51 23.45
C ILE A 937 -5.06 -41.26 22.87
N ASN A 938 -4.28 -40.32 22.32
CA ASN A 938 -4.81 -39.09 21.77
C ASN A 938 -5.58 -39.29 20.46
N PHE A 939 -5.18 -40.26 19.63
CA PHE A 939 -5.86 -40.59 18.38
C PHE A 939 -7.19 -41.34 18.60
N ILE A 940 -7.22 -42.29 19.55
CA ILE A 940 -8.47 -42.98 19.94
C ILE A 940 -9.46 -41.97 20.54
N ASN A 941 -8.97 -41.02 21.35
CA ASN A 941 -9.80 -39.96 21.93
C ASN A 941 -10.32 -38.96 20.87
N SER A 942 -9.59 -38.72 19.77
CA SER A 942 -10.04 -37.84 18.69
C SER A 942 -11.04 -38.49 17.72
N MET A 943 -11.19 -39.82 17.77
CA MET A 943 -12.10 -40.60 16.91
C MET A 943 -13.41 -41.00 17.61
N SER A 944 -13.57 -40.76 18.91
CA SER A 944 -14.83 -41.02 19.62
C SER A 944 -15.85 -39.89 19.35
N PRO A 945 -17.02 -40.17 18.76
CA PRO A 945 -18.11 -39.20 18.70
C PRO A 945 -18.63 -38.98 20.13
N SER A 946 -18.79 -37.73 20.54
CA SER A 946 -19.57 -37.40 21.74
C SER A 946 -21.02 -37.81 21.53
N VAL A 947 -21.39 -39.01 21.99
CA VAL A 947 -22.78 -39.43 22.11
C VAL A 947 -23.37 -38.70 23.32
N SER A 948 -24.25 -37.73 23.05
CA SER A 948 -25.19 -37.21 24.05
C SER A 948 -26.15 -38.35 24.43
N PRO A 949 -26.38 -38.64 25.72
CA PRO A 949 -27.57 -39.40 26.10
C PRO A 949 -28.81 -38.53 25.86
N LEU A 950 -29.88 -39.17 25.41
CA LEU A 950 -31.19 -38.63 25.02
C LEU A 950 -31.77 -37.54 25.93
#